data_AF-A0A368T645-F1
#
_entry.id   AF-A0A368T645-F1
#
_cell.length_a   1.000
_cell.length_b   1.000
_cell.length_c   1.000
_cell.angle_alpha   90.00
_cell.angle_beta   90.00
_cell.angle_gamma   90.00
#
_symmetry.space_group_name_H-M   'P 1'
#
loop_
_entity.id
_entity.type
_entity.pdbx_description
1 polymer ?
#
loop_
_entity_poly.entity_id
_entity_poly.type
_entity_poly.pdbx_seq_one_letter_code
_entity_poly.pdbx_strand_id
1 'polypeptide(L)'
;MNAVSPICLTDLAPALRWSKSGDVCEILRHSRLVEGWWRSVPLPRVLDIAGPTWLAHCLARLAVEQWDHLTLDEFMPTLRALSVDMDEIAEPVRGAVLATAGSWEQLVAASPGAMRDWGYPDNCGLVEVVSMVMWRTVHPFTRDSSGGPTPSPALMIEAVRTIANWMPESAPEHVRSALAYLTSATGADTADSGDEPPQSPATRAIRTLRALRANRDDEAEPAEEVSRPARSARSSPADGVNGRRPRSSLLGPGRTLRRPAFGPPKALRAELRAEAEAAAAVPAPELVRIPAALGEHPLIDLLDRLFSSWGELERAVASARLFAADPVSIRVLADQIQVEIGEIRSAQRTVEERLLQWLASPEGAPVTAHQRELSERLGVATTIDHLIGAHPDHPVEIPSLGTPLWRVVITLYTDRRLHDGWLVATDPHQLRWQTRQLVAGRPTLTEAGIRLAKLGLRPQALRAWLLSTPGVSLLDGYVVVDESVPLSPPAPSPEFAAHGAVPPEAAGSTTANGLPIRRRPSVVPPRQEPQLDVTTSPRCFRAPDGRWWHRVDVSADHLNGAPVTVPPGYATHLGLQPGRLLCLTAPGADLLVLVWRDQPAFDSLRPLLRRLSAQPGDRVFITVNGDRLDARRLPGADLTEHGPTSKALHLIGYTAPASTDEALEIIARRISEDDGALVDADHLLDLLTKRGDTDIVAELRPTLYAAH
;
A
#
# COMPACT_ATOMS: atom_id res chain seq x y z
N MET A 1 4.88 17.90 -17.94
CA MET A 1 3.50 18.48 -18.00
C MET A 1 2.63 17.49 -18.76
N ASN A 2 1.47 16.99 -18.35
CA ASN A 2 0.45 17.42 -17.38
C ASN A 2 0.20 16.32 -16.34
N ALA A 3 0.60 16.53 -15.08
CA ALA A 3 0.13 15.69 -13.99
C ALA A 3 -1.34 16.07 -13.74
N VAL A 4 -2.27 15.19 -14.10
CA VAL A 4 -3.68 15.40 -13.77
C VAL A 4 -3.82 15.07 -12.29
N SER A 5 -4.02 16.10 -11.46
CA SER A 5 -4.35 15.89 -10.05
C SER A 5 -5.58 14.97 -9.94
N PRO A 6 -5.54 13.93 -9.09
CA PRO A 6 -6.70 13.07 -8.91
C PRO A 6 -7.85 13.89 -8.27
N ILE A 7 -9.06 13.73 -8.81
CA ILE A 7 -10.27 14.44 -8.33
C ILE A 7 -10.53 14.06 -6.87
N CYS A 8 -10.50 15.06 -5.99
CA CYS A 8 -10.85 14.97 -4.56
C CYS A 8 -12.29 15.47 -4.35
N LEU A 9 -12.83 15.30 -3.14
CA LEU A 9 -14.20 15.75 -2.85
C LEU A 9 -14.36 17.27 -2.99
N THR A 10 -13.34 18.07 -2.65
CA THR A 10 -13.35 19.53 -2.85
C THR A 10 -13.47 19.95 -4.31
N ASP A 11 -13.11 19.08 -5.26
CA ASP A 11 -13.28 19.37 -6.69
C ASP A 11 -14.73 19.17 -7.15
N LEU A 12 -15.50 18.36 -6.42
CA LEU A 12 -16.95 18.19 -6.64
C LEU A 12 -17.79 19.19 -5.86
N ALA A 13 -17.42 19.46 -4.60
CA ALA A 13 -18.08 20.39 -3.69
C ALA A 13 -17.10 21.52 -3.30
N PRO A 14 -16.96 22.58 -4.12
CA PRO A 14 -15.97 23.63 -3.89
C PRO A 14 -16.13 24.36 -2.54
N ALA A 15 -17.34 24.42 -2.00
CA ALA A 15 -17.63 25.00 -0.68
C ALA A 15 -16.76 24.41 0.45
N LEU A 16 -16.37 23.12 0.33
CA LEU A 16 -15.51 22.43 1.30
C LEU A 16 -14.05 22.92 1.33
N ARG A 17 -13.63 23.69 0.31
CA ARG A 17 -12.26 24.20 0.21
C ARG A 17 -11.97 25.27 1.25
N TRP A 18 -12.98 26.08 1.60
CA TRP A 18 -12.86 27.20 2.53
C TRP A 18 -13.57 26.97 3.86
N SER A 19 -14.12 25.77 4.07
CA SER A 19 -14.73 25.41 5.36
C SER A 19 -13.68 25.23 6.46
N LYS A 20 -14.06 25.57 7.69
CA LYS A 20 -13.29 25.22 8.89
C LYS A 20 -13.39 23.72 9.09
N SER A 21 -12.27 23.07 9.40
CA SER A 21 -12.25 21.60 9.53
C SER A 21 -13.20 21.09 10.61
N GLY A 22 -13.38 21.81 11.72
CA GLY A 22 -14.28 21.40 12.81
C GLY A 22 -15.72 21.17 12.38
N ASP A 23 -16.30 22.11 11.62
CA ASP A 23 -17.72 22.10 11.23
C ASP A 23 -18.05 20.97 10.24
N VAL A 24 -17.04 20.54 9.47
CA VAL A 24 -17.18 19.47 8.45
C VAL A 24 -16.72 18.12 8.97
N CYS A 25 -15.74 18.10 9.89
CA CYS A 25 -15.20 16.88 10.48
C CYS A 25 -16.29 16.03 11.12
N GLU A 26 -17.29 16.63 11.77
CA GLU A 26 -18.34 15.87 12.46
C GLU A 26 -19.20 15.04 11.50
N ILE A 27 -19.55 15.60 10.33
CA ILE A 27 -20.39 14.95 9.32
C ILE A 27 -19.56 14.03 8.41
N LEU A 28 -18.32 14.40 8.07
CA LEU A 28 -17.43 13.61 7.18
C LEU A 28 -16.54 12.62 7.93
N ARG A 29 -16.73 12.43 9.23
CA ARG A 29 -15.94 11.49 10.03
C ARG A 29 -16.22 10.06 9.56
N HIS A 30 -15.16 9.35 9.22
CA HIS A 30 -15.23 7.92 8.92
C HIS A 30 -14.06 7.21 9.57
N SER A 31 -14.30 6.08 10.24
CA SER A 31 -13.29 5.36 11.02
C SER A 31 -12.09 4.86 10.20
N ARG A 32 -12.29 4.72 8.89
CA ARG A 32 -11.27 4.24 7.93
C ARG A 32 -10.67 5.33 7.04
N LEU A 33 -11.08 6.60 7.18
CA LEU A 33 -10.54 7.71 6.40
C LEU A 33 -9.76 8.65 7.33
N VAL A 34 -8.68 9.21 6.81
CA VAL A 34 -7.85 10.19 7.53
C VAL A 34 -8.60 11.50 7.75
N GLU A 35 -8.21 12.29 8.75
CA GLU A 35 -8.79 13.61 8.95
C GLU A 35 -8.52 14.53 7.74
N GLY A 36 -9.51 15.34 7.36
CA GLY A 36 -9.38 16.25 6.21
C GLY A 36 -9.31 15.54 4.85
N TRP A 37 -9.67 14.25 4.77
CA TRP A 37 -9.57 13.42 3.56
C TRP A 37 -10.23 14.04 2.32
N TRP A 38 -11.26 14.88 2.49
CA TRP A 38 -11.97 15.53 1.39
C TRP A 38 -11.08 16.43 0.51
N ARG A 39 -9.89 16.82 1.02
CA ARG A 39 -8.88 17.62 0.30
C ARG A 39 -7.75 16.80 -0.31
N SER A 40 -7.51 15.58 0.20
CA SER A 40 -6.25 14.86 -0.02
C SER A 40 -6.42 13.43 -0.53
N VAL A 41 -7.62 12.85 -0.40
CA VAL A 41 -7.89 11.48 -0.82
C VAL A 41 -8.67 11.49 -2.14
N PRO A 42 -8.19 10.79 -3.19
CA PRO A 42 -8.91 10.64 -4.45
C PRO A 42 -10.31 10.07 -4.24
N LEU A 43 -11.31 10.70 -4.86
CA LEU A 43 -12.71 10.33 -4.71
C LEU A 43 -13.00 8.84 -4.99
N PRO A 44 -12.44 8.19 -6.04
CA PRO A 44 -12.65 6.74 -6.24
C PRO A 44 -12.20 5.89 -5.04
N ARG A 45 -11.13 6.31 -4.35
CA ARG A 45 -10.64 5.59 -3.17
C ARG A 45 -11.55 5.78 -1.97
N VAL A 46 -12.15 6.96 -1.81
CA VAL A 46 -13.17 7.22 -0.78
C VAL A 46 -14.39 6.32 -1.01
N LEU A 47 -14.85 6.23 -2.25
CA LEU A 47 -15.98 5.38 -2.62
C LEU A 47 -15.71 3.90 -2.37
N ASP A 48 -14.50 3.41 -2.63
CA ASP A 48 -14.10 2.05 -2.30
C ASP A 48 -14.09 1.77 -0.77
N ILE A 49 -13.81 2.79 0.06
CA ILE A 49 -13.63 2.62 1.52
C ILE A 49 -14.95 2.79 2.29
N ALA A 50 -15.69 3.85 1.99
CA ALA A 50 -16.86 4.28 2.75
C ALA A 50 -18.18 3.99 2.02
N GLY A 51 -18.12 3.77 0.71
CA GLY A 51 -19.29 3.50 -0.12
C GLY A 51 -19.95 4.78 -0.68
N PRO A 52 -20.55 4.70 -1.88
CA PRO A 52 -21.18 5.84 -2.52
C PRO A 52 -22.46 6.32 -1.80
N THR A 53 -23.19 5.42 -1.15
CA THR A 53 -24.43 5.75 -0.44
C THR A 53 -24.15 6.59 0.79
N TRP A 54 -23.14 6.18 1.56
CA TRP A 54 -22.64 6.94 2.71
C TRP A 54 -22.20 8.34 2.29
N LEU A 55 -21.39 8.45 1.22
CA LEU A 55 -20.89 9.75 0.78
C LEU A 55 -22.02 10.68 0.31
N ALA A 56 -22.97 10.15 -0.47
CA ALA A 56 -24.13 10.91 -0.93
C ALA A 56 -24.96 11.45 0.26
N HIS A 57 -25.17 10.62 1.28
CA HIS A 57 -25.87 11.02 2.50
C HIS A 57 -25.11 12.10 3.29
N CYS A 58 -23.79 11.94 3.46
CA CYS A 58 -22.96 12.94 4.12
C CYS A 58 -22.96 14.29 3.38
N LEU A 59 -22.90 14.28 2.05
CA LEU A 59 -23.01 15.49 1.23
C LEU A 59 -24.38 16.15 1.38
N ALA A 60 -25.46 15.36 1.48
CA ALA A 60 -26.79 15.89 1.70
C ALA A 60 -26.93 16.54 3.08
N ARG A 61 -26.39 15.90 4.11
CA ARG A 61 -26.33 16.48 5.46
C ARG A 61 -25.53 17.77 5.48
N LEU A 62 -24.38 17.82 4.81
CA LEU A 62 -23.60 19.06 4.68
C LEU A 62 -24.41 20.17 4.00
N ALA A 63 -25.08 19.88 2.88
CA ALA A 63 -25.92 20.84 2.19
C ALA A 63 -27.07 21.35 3.09
N VAL A 64 -27.73 20.45 3.83
CA VAL A 64 -28.90 20.79 4.66
C VAL A 64 -28.53 21.45 5.99
N GLU A 65 -27.41 21.07 6.60
CA GLU A 65 -27.03 21.52 7.95
C GLU A 65 -26.06 22.71 7.94
N GLN A 66 -25.19 22.81 6.92
CA GLN A 66 -24.09 23.79 6.89
C GLN A 66 -24.20 24.81 5.73
N TRP A 67 -24.88 24.46 4.64
CA TRP A 67 -25.01 25.31 3.44
C TRP A 67 -26.44 25.42 2.92
N ASP A 68 -27.42 25.52 3.82
CA ASP A 68 -28.84 25.48 3.44
C ASP A 68 -29.31 26.69 2.59
N HIS A 69 -28.54 27.77 2.59
CA HIS A 69 -28.76 28.95 1.77
C HIS A 69 -28.25 28.78 0.32
N LEU A 70 -27.34 27.84 0.05
CA LEU A 70 -26.83 27.60 -1.30
C LEU A 70 -27.79 26.71 -2.08
N THR A 71 -27.97 27.01 -3.37
CA THR A 71 -28.67 26.11 -4.28
C THR A 71 -27.88 24.82 -4.48
N LEU A 72 -28.56 23.70 -4.79
CA LEU A 72 -27.88 22.42 -4.90
C LEU A 72 -26.82 22.41 -6.02
N ASP A 73 -27.04 23.11 -7.13
CA ASP A 73 -26.03 23.27 -8.18
C ASP A 73 -24.89 24.24 -7.84
N GLU A 74 -25.10 25.21 -6.96
CA GLU A 74 -23.99 26.02 -6.44
C GLU A 74 -23.12 25.21 -5.47
N PHE A 75 -23.74 24.38 -4.63
CA PHE A 75 -23.04 23.46 -3.75
C PHE A 75 -22.29 22.39 -4.55
N MET A 76 -22.92 21.84 -5.60
CA MET A 76 -22.38 20.82 -6.51
C MET A 76 -22.48 21.26 -7.98
N PRO A 77 -21.50 22.01 -8.50
CA PRO A 77 -21.53 22.56 -9.86
C PRO A 77 -21.68 21.52 -10.99
N THR A 78 -21.33 20.27 -10.72
CA THR A 78 -21.48 19.16 -11.68
C THR A 78 -22.94 18.84 -12.02
N LEU A 79 -23.89 19.20 -11.15
CA LEU A 79 -25.32 18.99 -11.39
C LEU A 79 -25.82 19.77 -12.60
N ARG A 80 -25.24 20.93 -12.93
CA ARG A 80 -25.64 21.74 -14.11
C ARG A 80 -25.45 21.01 -15.45
N ALA A 81 -24.55 20.04 -15.48
CA ALA A 81 -24.26 19.25 -16.67
C ALA A 81 -24.95 17.87 -16.66
N LEU A 82 -25.70 17.55 -15.60
CA LEU A 82 -26.45 16.31 -15.47
C LEU A 82 -27.91 16.52 -15.87
N SER A 83 -28.34 15.82 -16.90
CA SER A 83 -29.77 15.61 -17.19
C SER A 83 -30.17 14.26 -16.60
N VAL A 84 -31.22 14.26 -15.79
CA VAL A 84 -31.76 13.05 -15.15
C VAL A 84 -33.22 12.94 -15.56
N ASP A 85 -33.59 11.79 -16.11
CA ASP A 85 -34.98 11.45 -16.36
C ASP A 85 -35.65 11.12 -15.01
N MET A 86 -36.78 11.77 -14.72
CA MET A 86 -37.51 11.58 -13.47
C MET A 86 -38.01 10.14 -13.29
N ASP A 87 -38.25 9.43 -14.39
CA ASP A 87 -38.68 8.02 -14.35
C ASP A 87 -37.57 7.08 -13.82
N GLU A 88 -36.30 7.49 -13.90
CA GLU A 88 -35.18 6.74 -13.32
C GLU A 88 -35.07 6.91 -11.79
N ILE A 89 -35.85 7.81 -11.19
CA ILE A 89 -35.85 8.02 -9.74
C ILE A 89 -36.87 7.06 -9.12
N ALA A 90 -36.45 6.35 -8.08
CA ALA A 90 -37.32 5.43 -7.35
C ALA A 90 -38.31 6.18 -6.43
N GLU A 91 -39.46 5.56 -6.17
CA GLU A 91 -40.34 6.00 -5.06
C GLU A 91 -39.67 5.75 -3.70
N PRO A 92 -40.00 6.54 -2.66
CA PRO A 92 -40.96 7.66 -2.64
C PRO A 92 -40.39 9.02 -3.11
N VAL A 93 -39.10 9.08 -3.42
CA VAL A 93 -38.40 10.34 -3.75
C VAL A 93 -38.94 10.95 -5.04
N ARG A 94 -39.25 10.13 -6.05
CA ARG A 94 -39.84 10.61 -7.30
C ARG A 94 -41.17 11.32 -7.07
N GLY A 95 -42.10 10.70 -6.35
CA GLY A 95 -43.39 11.31 -6.01
C GLY A 95 -43.23 12.61 -5.22
N ALA A 96 -42.32 12.64 -4.23
CA ALA A 96 -42.03 13.84 -3.46
C ALA A 96 -41.49 14.98 -4.33
N VAL A 97 -40.57 14.71 -5.25
CA VAL A 97 -40.02 15.72 -6.18
C VAL A 97 -41.10 16.22 -7.15
N LEU A 98 -41.90 15.32 -7.73
CA LEU A 98 -42.99 15.71 -8.66
C LEU A 98 -44.06 16.56 -7.98
N ALA A 99 -44.37 16.28 -6.71
CA ALA A 99 -45.34 17.05 -5.91
C ALA A 99 -44.82 18.43 -5.47
N THR A 100 -43.50 18.63 -5.46
CA THR A 100 -42.85 19.83 -4.94
C THR A 100 -42.15 20.61 -6.05
N ALA A 101 -40.92 20.23 -6.40
CA ALA A 101 -40.13 20.88 -7.44
C ALA A 101 -40.66 20.65 -8.86
N GLY A 102 -41.47 19.61 -9.10
CA GLY A 102 -42.06 19.27 -10.39
C GLY A 102 -41.08 18.76 -11.47
N SER A 103 -39.80 19.14 -11.41
CA SER A 103 -38.75 18.78 -12.38
C SER A 103 -37.37 18.70 -11.75
N TRP A 104 -36.44 18.02 -12.41
CA TRP A 104 -35.04 17.91 -11.97
C TRP A 104 -34.33 19.27 -11.96
N GLU A 105 -34.59 20.11 -12.96
CA GLU A 105 -33.97 21.43 -13.07
C GLU A 105 -34.38 22.36 -11.93
N GLN A 106 -35.68 22.38 -11.57
CA GLN A 106 -36.17 23.15 -10.43
C GLN A 106 -35.68 22.59 -9.10
N LEU A 107 -35.55 21.26 -9.00
CA LEU A 107 -35.00 20.61 -7.79
C LEU A 107 -33.56 21.04 -7.54
N VAL A 108 -32.72 21.01 -8.58
CA VAL A 108 -31.30 21.34 -8.50
C VAL A 108 -31.05 22.84 -8.31
N ALA A 109 -31.95 23.69 -8.84
CA ALA A 109 -31.88 25.15 -8.67
C ALA A 109 -32.45 25.65 -7.33
N ALA A 110 -33.00 24.78 -6.48
CA ALA A 110 -33.50 25.13 -5.16
C ALA A 110 -32.39 25.02 -4.10
N SER A 111 -32.50 25.83 -3.04
CA SER A 111 -31.65 25.70 -1.85
C SER A 111 -32.33 24.82 -0.79
N PRO A 112 -31.58 24.04 0.01
CA PRO A 112 -32.17 23.22 1.06
C PRO A 112 -33.05 24.01 2.04
N GLY A 113 -32.72 25.27 2.31
CA GLY A 113 -33.51 26.18 3.12
C GLY A 113 -34.90 26.45 2.53
N ALA A 114 -34.97 26.74 1.22
CA ALA A 114 -36.26 26.90 0.53
C ALA A 114 -37.05 25.60 0.45
N MET A 115 -36.34 24.46 0.38
CA MET A 115 -36.95 23.13 0.34
C MET A 115 -37.57 22.71 1.67
N ARG A 116 -37.17 23.28 2.82
CA ARG A 116 -37.79 22.93 4.13
C ARG A 116 -39.28 23.21 4.18
N ASP A 117 -39.74 24.23 3.45
CA ASP A 117 -41.14 24.63 3.37
C ASP A 117 -41.95 23.80 2.36
N TRP A 118 -41.32 22.82 1.71
CA TRP A 118 -42.00 21.94 0.77
C TRP A 118 -42.83 20.89 1.53
N GLY A 119 -44.06 20.68 1.08
CA GLY A 119 -44.96 19.69 1.65
C GLY A 119 -44.51 18.27 1.30
N TYR A 120 -43.66 17.69 2.14
CA TYR A 120 -43.17 16.33 1.99
C TYR A 120 -44.18 15.28 2.53
N PRO A 121 -44.31 14.10 1.88
CA PRO A 121 -45.09 13.00 2.44
C PRO A 121 -44.36 12.37 3.65
N ASP A 122 -45.12 11.74 4.56
CA ASP A 122 -44.63 11.22 5.85
C ASP A 122 -43.45 10.22 5.74
N ASN A 123 -43.25 9.61 4.58
CA ASN A 123 -42.23 8.60 4.31
C ASN A 123 -41.02 9.10 3.50
N CYS A 124 -40.92 10.40 3.17
CA CYS A 124 -39.81 10.95 2.38
C CYS A 124 -39.55 12.41 2.75
N GLY A 125 -38.43 12.71 3.42
CA GLY A 125 -38.07 14.05 3.84
C GLY A 125 -37.03 14.74 2.95
N LEU A 126 -36.66 15.95 3.36
CA LEU A 126 -35.67 16.80 2.69
C LEU A 126 -34.33 16.09 2.49
N VAL A 127 -33.82 15.41 3.52
CA VAL A 127 -32.49 14.77 3.47
C VAL A 127 -32.48 13.61 2.46
N GLU A 128 -33.57 12.85 2.35
CA GLU A 128 -33.72 11.76 1.38
C GLU A 128 -33.71 12.30 -0.06
N VAL A 129 -34.44 13.38 -0.32
CA VAL A 129 -34.48 14.04 -1.63
C VAL A 129 -33.10 14.58 -2.01
N VAL A 130 -32.44 15.33 -1.12
CA VAL A 130 -31.10 15.87 -1.38
C VAL A 130 -30.07 14.75 -1.51
N SER A 131 -30.17 13.67 -0.72
CA SER A 131 -29.28 12.50 -0.83
C SER A 131 -29.37 11.83 -2.20
N MET A 132 -30.56 11.78 -2.81
CA MET A 132 -30.74 11.27 -4.18
C MET A 132 -30.04 12.18 -5.20
N VAL A 133 -30.14 13.50 -5.04
CA VAL A 133 -29.42 14.45 -5.89
C VAL A 133 -27.90 14.27 -5.77
N MET A 134 -27.39 14.16 -4.53
CA MET A 134 -25.95 13.92 -4.28
C MET A 134 -25.50 12.58 -4.86
N TRP A 135 -26.33 11.54 -4.77
CA TRP A 135 -26.04 10.24 -5.37
C TRP A 135 -25.78 10.34 -6.87
N ARG A 136 -26.57 11.12 -7.62
CA ARG A 136 -26.38 11.31 -9.07
C ARG A 136 -25.04 11.95 -9.43
N THR A 137 -24.46 12.76 -8.54
CA THR A 137 -23.13 13.36 -8.74
C THR A 137 -21.99 12.41 -8.41
N VAL A 138 -22.19 11.52 -7.43
CA VAL A 138 -21.18 10.57 -6.97
C VAL A 138 -21.14 9.32 -7.85
N HIS A 139 -22.31 8.89 -8.35
CA HIS A 139 -22.48 7.68 -9.15
C HIS A 139 -21.49 7.54 -10.33
N PRO A 140 -21.19 8.58 -11.13
CA PRO A 140 -20.26 8.48 -12.25
C PRO A 140 -18.82 8.10 -11.85
N PHE A 141 -18.45 8.30 -10.59
CA PHE A 141 -17.13 7.96 -10.04
C PHE A 141 -17.09 6.57 -9.44
N THR A 142 -18.24 5.90 -9.34
CA THR A 142 -18.30 4.50 -8.96
C THR A 142 -17.74 3.64 -10.10
N ARG A 143 -17.05 2.56 -9.74
CA ARG A 143 -16.76 1.49 -10.70
C ARG A 143 -18.09 0.74 -10.85
N ASP A 144 -18.88 1.04 -11.88
CA ASP A 144 -20.19 0.40 -12.11
C ASP A 144 -20.17 -1.12 -11.77
N SER A 145 -20.80 -1.46 -10.65
CA SER A 145 -21.71 -2.58 -10.39
C SER A 145 -21.44 -4.00 -10.94
N SER A 146 -20.20 -4.40 -11.24
CA SER A 146 -19.92 -5.81 -11.60
C SER A 146 -18.60 -6.37 -11.05
N GLY A 147 -18.08 -5.81 -9.96
CA GLY A 147 -16.79 -6.24 -9.39
C GLY A 147 -16.85 -7.01 -8.07
N GLY A 148 -18.00 -7.01 -7.39
CA GLY A 148 -18.23 -7.82 -6.19
C GLY A 148 -19.49 -8.67 -6.38
N PRO A 149 -19.55 -9.90 -5.83
CA PRO A 149 -20.74 -10.71 -5.93
C PRO A 149 -21.90 -9.95 -5.28
N THR A 150 -22.93 -9.65 -6.07
CA THR A 150 -24.18 -9.14 -5.50
C THR A 150 -24.72 -10.22 -4.55
N PRO A 151 -25.01 -9.88 -3.27
CA PRO A 151 -25.62 -10.86 -2.37
C PRO A 151 -26.90 -11.37 -3.04
N SER A 152 -27.09 -12.69 -3.04
CA SER A 152 -28.24 -13.26 -3.73
C SER A 152 -29.53 -12.65 -3.16
N PRO A 153 -30.56 -12.40 -3.99
CA PRO A 153 -31.81 -11.82 -3.52
C PRO A 153 -32.40 -12.61 -2.34
N ALA A 154 -32.28 -13.94 -2.36
CA ALA A 154 -32.68 -14.80 -1.25
C ALA A 154 -31.93 -14.50 0.06
N LEU A 155 -30.64 -14.20 -0.02
CA LEU A 155 -29.82 -13.89 1.13
C LEU A 155 -30.12 -12.48 1.68
N MET A 156 -30.46 -11.53 0.80
CA MET A 156 -30.92 -10.20 1.19
C MET A 156 -32.28 -10.26 1.90
N ILE A 157 -33.24 -11.00 1.33
CA ILE A 157 -34.55 -11.29 1.93
C ILE A 157 -34.38 -11.89 3.33
N GLU A 158 -33.50 -12.89 3.46
CA GLU A 158 -33.27 -13.59 4.72
C GLU A 158 -32.56 -12.71 5.77
N ALA A 159 -31.65 -11.84 5.33
CA ALA A 159 -31.01 -10.86 6.20
C ALA A 159 -32.03 -9.86 6.76
N VAL A 160 -32.94 -9.35 5.92
CA VAL A 160 -34.02 -8.45 6.34
C VAL A 160 -34.96 -9.13 7.33
N ARG A 161 -35.38 -10.38 7.07
CA ARG A 161 -36.16 -11.18 8.04
C ARG A 161 -35.45 -11.39 9.37
N THR A 162 -34.14 -11.63 9.31
CA THR A 162 -33.34 -11.82 10.53
C THR A 162 -33.31 -10.54 11.37
N ILE A 163 -33.12 -9.39 10.73
CA ILE A 163 -33.15 -8.08 11.42
C ILE A 163 -34.55 -7.83 12.00
N ALA A 164 -35.61 -8.12 11.24
CA ALA A 164 -36.99 -7.99 11.72
C ALA A 164 -37.24 -8.80 13.00
N ASN A 165 -36.78 -10.05 13.03
CA ASN A 165 -36.96 -10.96 14.16
C ASN A 165 -36.16 -10.57 15.41
N TRP A 166 -35.05 -9.85 15.23
CA TRP A 166 -34.16 -9.45 16.33
C TRP A 166 -34.44 -8.04 16.82
N MET A 167 -35.32 -7.31 16.14
CA MET A 167 -35.68 -5.96 16.52
C MET A 167 -36.61 -6.00 17.74
N PRO A 168 -36.23 -5.37 18.87
CA PRO A 168 -37.09 -5.30 20.04
C PRO A 168 -38.32 -4.42 19.76
N GLU A 169 -39.44 -4.70 20.43
CA GLU A 169 -40.68 -3.90 20.29
C GLU A 169 -40.47 -2.42 20.67
N SER A 170 -39.48 -2.13 21.51
CA SER A 170 -39.08 -0.78 21.92
C SER A 170 -38.23 -0.02 20.91
N ALA A 171 -37.99 -0.57 19.71
CA ALA A 171 -37.18 0.09 18.69
C ALA A 171 -37.73 1.49 18.33
N PRO A 172 -36.88 2.48 18.02
CA PRO A 172 -37.34 3.80 17.55
C PRO A 172 -38.11 3.73 16.23
N GLU A 173 -39.02 4.68 15.99
CA GLU A 173 -39.89 4.71 14.80
C GLU A 173 -39.10 4.71 13.48
N HIS A 174 -37.99 5.46 13.41
CA HIS A 174 -37.14 5.48 12.22
C HIS A 174 -36.50 4.11 11.90
N VAL A 175 -36.23 3.28 12.91
CA VAL A 175 -35.70 1.92 12.72
C VAL A 175 -36.80 1.01 12.16
N ARG A 176 -38.03 1.16 12.64
CA ARG A 176 -39.20 0.44 12.10
C ARG A 176 -39.49 0.84 10.65
N SER A 177 -39.45 2.13 10.33
CA SER A 177 -39.66 2.63 8.97
C SER A 177 -38.56 2.14 8.01
N ALA A 178 -37.30 2.11 8.46
CA ALA A 178 -36.18 1.57 7.67
C ALA A 178 -36.36 0.07 7.40
N LEU A 179 -36.78 -0.69 8.40
CA LEU A 179 -37.08 -2.11 8.21
C LEU A 179 -38.26 -2.33 7.27
N ALA A 180 -39.36 -1.59 7.43
CA ALA A 180 -40.53 -1.67 6.56
C ALA A 180 -40.17 -1.38 5.09
N TYR A 181 -39.31 -0.38 4.85
CA TYR A 181 -38.77 -0.11 3.53
C TYR A 181 -37.95 -1.28 2.98
N LEU A 182 -37.03 -1.84 3.77
CA LEU A 182 -36.22 -2.99 3.36
C LEU A 182 -37.06 -4.24 3.08
N THR A 183 -38.07 -4.48 3.90
CA THR A 183 -39.01 -5.60 3.74
C THR A 183 -39.83 -5.47 2.47
N SER A 184 -40.33 -4.27 2.17
CA SER A 184 -41.02 -3.95 0.92
C SER A 184 -40.08 -4.08 -0.29
N ALA A 185 -38.88 -3.50 -0.22
CA ALA A 185 -37.90 -3.51 -1.30
C ALA A 185 -37.36 -4.91 -1.63
N THR A 186 -37.32 -5.81 -0.65
CA THR A 186 -36.87 -7.20 -0.83
C THR A 186 -38.02 -8.18 -1.06
N GLY A 187 -39.27 -7.81 -0.81
CA GLY A 187 -40.42 -8.71 -0.86
C GLY A 187 -40.45 -9.73 0.27
N ALA A 188 -39.75 -9.47 1.37
CA ALA A 188 -39.50 -10.45 2.43
C ALA A 188 -40.77 -10.92 3.17
N ASP A 189 -41.86 -10.15 3.12
CA ASP A 189 -43.17 -10.53 3.68
C ASP A 189 -43.91 -11.61 2.87
N THR A 190 -43.54 -11.83 1.61
CA THR A 190 -44.31 -12.69 0.68
C THR A 190 -43.81 -14.13 0.55
N ALA A 191 -42.57 -14.41 0.98
CA ALA A 191 -41.88 -15.68 0.70
C ALA A 191 -42.03 -16.73 1.82
N ASP A 192 -43.19 -16.86 2.46
CA ASP A 192 -43.43 -17.88 3.50
C ASP A 192 -44.55 -18.85 3.07
N SER A 193 -44.14 -19.90 2.33
CA SER A 193 -44.99 -21.05 2.03
C SER A 193 -44.13 -22.29 1.73
N GLY A 194 -43.16 -22.58 2.62
CA GLY A 194 -42.28 -23.74 2.51
C GLY A 194 -42.28 -24.56 3.80
N ASP A 195 -42.77 -25.79 3.69
CA ASP A 195 -43.05 -26.80 4.72
C ASP A 195 -41.76 -27.37 5.40
N GLU A 196 -40.94 -26.51 6.01
CA GLU A 196 -39.76 -26.93 6.80
C GLU A 196 -39.99 -26.71 8.33
N PRO A 197 -39.53 -27.64 9.19
CA PRO A 197 -39.78 -27.59 10.63
C PRO A 197 -39.17 -26.32 11.26
N PRO A 198 -39.74 -25.81 12.37
CA PRO A 198 -39.38 -24.51 12.94
C PRO A 198 -37.96 -24.55 13.50
N GLN A 199 -36.98 -24.14 12.70
CA GLN A 199 -35.64 -23.84 13.19
C GLN A 199 -35.67 -22.53 13.97
N SER A 200 -34.96 -22.47 15.10
CA SER A 200 -34.92 -21.25 15.92
C SER A 200 -34.41 -20.05 15.10
N PRO A 201 -34.92 -18.83 15.33
CA PRO A 201 -34.47 -17.61 14.64
C PRO A 201 -32.95 -17.41 14.73
N ALA A 202 -32.33 -17.87 15.82
CA ALA A 202 -30.88 -17.82 16.02
C ALA A 202 -30.12 -18.76 15.07
N THR A 203 -30.65 -19.96 14.81
CA THR A 203 -30.05 -20.93 13.88
C THR A 203 -30.06 -20.40 12.44
N ARG A 204 -31.16 -19.75 12.06
CA ARG A 204 -31.34 -19.12 10.75
C ARG A 204 -30.37 -17.94 10.56
N ALA A 205 -30.23 -17.07 11.57
CA ALA A 205 -29.25 -15.97 11.59
C ALA A 205 -27.79 -16.44 11.44
N ILE A 206 -27.40 -17.51 12.15
CA ILE A 206 -26.05 -18.08 12.08
C ILE A 206 -25.74 -18.60 10.67
N ARG A 207 -26.73 -19.20 9.99
CA ARG A 207 -26.57 -19.69 8.62
C ARG A 207 -26.37 -18.53 7.63
N THR A 208 -27.17 -17.48 7.73
CA THR A 208 -27.04 -16.27 6.89
C THR A 208 -25.68 -15.59 7.11
N LEU A 209 -25.23 -15.49 8.36
CA LEU A 209 -23.90 -14.94 8.68
C LEU A 209 -22.75 -15.81 8.15
N ARG A 210 -22.89 -17.14 8.14
CA ARG A 210 -21.90 -18.03 7.51
C ARG A 210 -21.87 -17.89 6.00
N ALA A 211 -23.04 -17.82 5.35
CA ALA A 211 -23.13 -17.62 3.90
C ALA A 211 -22.54 -16.27 3.47
N LEU A 212 -22.79 -15.20 4.25
CA LEU A 212 -22.18 -13.88 4.03
C LEU A 212 -20.66 -13.87 4.23
N ARG A 213 -20.13 -14.71 5.14
CA ARG A 213 -18.68 -14.87 5.33
C ARG A 213 -18.04 -15.66 4.19
N ALA A 214 -18.67 -16.74 3.75
CA ALA A 214 -18.20 -17.55 2.62
C ALA A 214 -18.11 -16.73 1.32
N ASN A 215 -19.16 -15.96 1.00
CA ASN A 215 -19.13 -15.04 -0.15
C ASN A 215 -18.01 -13.98 -0.05
N ARG A 216 -17.53 -13.68 1.16
CA ARG A 216 -16.45 -12.72 1.43
C ARG A 216 -15.07 -13.34 1.37
N ASP A 217 -14.97 -14.64 1.65
CA ASP A 217 -13.73 -15.41 1.51
C ASP A 217 -13.48 -15.74 0.03
N ASP A 218 -14.53 -15.98 -0.77
CA ASP A 218 -14.46 -16.10 -2.24
C ASP A 218 -14.03 -14.78 -2.94
N GLU A 219 -14.16 -13.62 -2.29
CA GLU A 219 -13.63 -12.33 -2.77
C GLU A 219 -12.09 -12.21 -2.68
N ALA A 220 -11.42 -13.10 -1.92
CA ALA A 220 -10.01 -12.98 -1.57
C ALA A 220 -9.06 -13.92 -2.33
N GLU A 221 -9.57 -14.88 -3.09
CA GLU A 221 -8.73 -15.70 -3.98
C GLU A 221 -8.47 -14.97 -5.31
N PRO A 222 -7.21 -14.89 -5.79
CA PRO A 222 -6.95 -14.48 -7.17
C PRO A 222 -7.56 -15.52 -8.10
N ALA A 223 -8.42 -15.09 -9.03
CA ALA A 223 -8.98 -15.95 -10.05
C ALA A 223 -7.85 -16.64 -10.85
N GLU A 224 -7.53 -17.88 -10.49
CA GLU A 224 -6.80 -18.79 -11.35
C GLU A 224 -7.64 -19.02 -12.61
N GLU A 225 -7.06 -18.71 -13.77
CA GLU A 225 -7.56 -19.08 -15.08
C GLU A 225 -7.61 -20.61 -15.19
N VAL A 226 -8.69 -21.21 -14.68
CA VAL A 226 -9.03 -22.59 -14.98
C VAL A 226 -9.64 -22.62 -16.38
N SER A 227 -8.76 -22.87 -17.35
CA SER A 227 -9.10 -23.27 -18.71
C SER A 227 -10.11 -24.43 -18.68
N ARG A 228 -11.36 -24.16 -19.08
CA ARG A 228 -12.33 -25.18 -19.46
C ARG A 228 -12.88 -24.88 -20.86
N PRO A 229 -13.08 -25.91 -21.70
CA PRO A 229 -13.22 -25.73 -23.14
C PRO A 229 -14.58 -25.15 -23.52
N ALA A 230 -14.56 -24.24 -24.50
CA ALA A 230 -15.73 -23.64 -25.10
C ALA A 230 -16.67 -24.71 -25.68
N ARG A 231 -17.82 -24.91 -25.02
CA ARG A 231 -18.95 -25.62 -25.62
C ARG A 231 -19.80 -24.61 -26.39
N SER A 232 -19.75 -24.76 -27.71
CA SER A 232 -20.62 -24.16 -28.71
C SER A 232 -22.09 -24.17 -28.27
N ALA A 233 -22.68 -23.00 -28.08
CA ALA A 233 -24.11 -22.79 -28.09
C ALA A 233 -24.47 -21.95 -29.31
N ARG A 234 -25.24 -22.58 -30.19
CA ARG A 234 -25.67 -22.06 -31.49
C ARG A 234 -26.58 -20.85 -31.31
N SER A 235 -26.37 -19.87 -32.17
CA SER A 235 -27.25 -18.74 -32.42
C SER A 235 -28.54 -19.19 -33.12
N SER A 236 -29.67 -18.62 -32.71
CA SER A 236 -30.80 -18.29 -33.59
C SER A 236 -31.64 -17.16 -32.96
N PRO A 237 -32.32 -16.34 -33.79
CA PRO A 237 -32.56 -14.92 -33.51
C PRO A 237 -34.00 -14.62 -33.10
N ALA A 238 -34.21 -13.58 -32.28
CA ALA A 238 -35.49 -12.87 -32.19
C ALA A 238 -35.31 -11.47 -31.56
N ASP A 239 -35.59 -10.46 -32.39
CA ASP A 239 -36.22 -9.17 -32.11
C ASP A 239 -35.83 -8.32 -30.88
N GLY A 240 -34.93 -7.36 -31.16
CA GLY A 240 -35.21 -5.92 -31.14
C GLY A 240 -35.99 -5.30 -29.98
N VAL A 241 -35.28 -4.70 -29.02
CA VAL A 241 -35.53 -3.34 -28.51
C VAL A 241 -34.19 -2.70 -28.15
N ASN A 242 -33.84 -1.61 -28.83
CA ASN A 242 -32.63 -0.82 -28.60
C ASN A 242 -32.70 -0.07 -27.25
N GLY A 243 -32.19 -0.67 -26.18
CA GLY A 243 -31.87 0.02 -24.92
C GLY A 243 -30.47 0.64 -24.97
N ARG A 244 -30.31 1.76 -25.66
CA ARG A 244 -29.03 2.50 -25.75
C ARG A 244 -28.76 3.18 -24.40
N ARG A 245 -28.04 2.51 -23.48
CA ARG A 245 -27.52 3.14 -22.25
C ARG A 245 -26.75 4.43 -22.63
N PRO A 246 -27.09 5.61 -22.07
CA PRO A 246 -26.35 6.82 -22.36
C PRO A 246 -24.96 6.70 -21.73
N ARG A 247 -23.92 6.84 -22.55
CA ARG A 247 -22.55 7.05 -22.06
C ARG A 247 -22.55 8.39 -21.30
N SER A 248 -22.16 8.39 -20.03
CA SER A 248 -22.13 9.61 -19.21
C SER A 248 -21.28 10.70 -19.90
N SER A 249 -21.91 11.83 -20.19
CA SER A 249 -21.34 12.94 -20.98
C SER A 249 -20.28 13.77 -20.22
N LEU A 250 -19.94 13.39 -18.99
CA LEU A 250 -19.07 14.15 -18.09
C LEU A 250 -17.58 13.75 -18.18
N LEU A 251 -17.28 12.55 -18.67
CA LEU A 251 -15.94 11.96 -18.61
C LEU A 251 -15.31 11.82 -20.01
N GLY A 252 -14.07 12.28 -20.15
CA GLY A 252 -13.22 11.97 -21.30
C GLY A 252 -12.58 10.57 -21.20
N PRO A 253 -11.87 10.10 -22.25
CA PRO A 253 -11.02 8.91 -22.15
C PRO A 253 -10.04 9.11 -20.98
N GLY A 254 -10.08 8.22 -19.97
CA GLY A 254 -9.29 8.34 -18.75
C GLY A 254 -10.01 8.91 -17.52
N ARG A 255 -11.35 9.06 -17.56
CA ARG A 255 -12.17 9.50 -16.41
C ARG A 255 -11.79 10.88 -15.85
N THR A 256 -11.39 11.81 -16.72
CA THR A 256 -11.18 13.22 -16.40
C THR A 256 -12.40 14.06 -16.79
N LEU A 257 -12.73 15.09 -16.01
CA LEU A 257 -13.86 16.00 -16.30
C LEU A 257 -13.65 16.70 -17.64
N ARG A 258 -14.66 16.64 -18.52
CA ARG A 258 -14.65 17.35 -19.81
C ARG A 258 -14.87 18.85 -19.58
N ARG A 259 -13.87 19.69 -19.85
CA ARG A 259 -13.97 21.15 -19.74
C ARG A 259 -14.97 21.68 -20.80
N PRO A 260 -15.98 22.51 -20.45
CA PRO A 260 -16.86 23.11 -21.45
C PRO A 260 -16.06 24.12 -22.28
N ALA A 261 -16.04 23.90 -23.59
CA ALA A 261 -15.35 24.77 -24.54
C ALA A 261 -16.30 25.89 -25.00
N PHE A 262 -16.23 27.05 -24.37
CA PHE A 262 -16.67 28.29 -25.01
C PHE A 262 -15.56 28.73 -25.98
N GLY A 263 -15.73 28.40 -27.26
CA GLY A 263 -14.90 28.90 -28.36
C GLY A 263 -15.75 29.65 -29.38
N PRO A 264 -15.19 30.62 -30.12
CA PRO A 264 -15.96 31.52 -30.99
C PRO A 264 -16.58 30.78 -32.20
N PRO A 265 -17.64 31.35 -32.83
CA PRO A 265 -18.46 30.68 -33.82
C PRO A 265 -17.70 30.15 -35.04
N LYS A 266 -18.28 29.14 -35.69
CA LYS A 266 -17.71 28.33 -36.77
C LYS A 266 -17.21 29.14 -37.99
N ALA A 267 -17.75 30.34 -38.22
CA ALA A 267 -17.31 31.25 -39.28
C ALA A 267 -15.89 31.79 -39.02
N LEU A 268 -15.59 32.21 -37.79
CA LEU A 268 -14.28 32.71 -37.39
C LEU A 268 -13.22 31.60 -37.41
N ARG A 269 -13.62 30.34 -37.21
CA ARG A 269 -12.72 29.16 -37.33
C ARG A 269 -12.30 28.86 -38.76
N ALA A 270 -13.10 29.21 -39.75
CA ALA A 270 -12.72 29.03 -41.16
C ALA A 270 -11.70 30.11 -41.57
N GLU A 271 -11.92 31.35 -41.13
CA GLU A 271 -10.99 32.47 -41.35
C GLU A 271 -9.66 32.27 -40.62
N LEU A 272 -9.69 31.85 -39.35
CA LEU A 272 -8.49 31.51 -38.58
C LEU A 272 -7.75 30.28 -39.15
N ARG A 273 -8.44 29.39 -39.86
CA ARG A 273 -7.82 28.23 -40.51
C ARG A 273 -7.13 28.63 -41.82
N ALA A 274 -7.73 29.56 -42.58
CA ALA A 274 -7.10 30.15 -43.75
C ALA A 274 -5.88 31.00 -43.37
N GLU A 275 -5.94 31.76 -42.27
CA GLU A 275 -4.78 32.46 -41.70
C GLU A 275 -3.72 31.50 -41.15
N ALA A 276 -4.11 30.38 -40.53
CA ALA A 276 -3.18 29.38 -40.03
C ALA A 276 -2.48 28.58 -41.16
N GLU A 277 -3.16 28.30 -42.27
CA GLU A 277 -2.54 27.68 -43.46
C GLU A 277 -1.59 28.64 -44.18
N ALA A 278 -1.90 29.94 -44.18
CA ALA A 278 -0.96 30.98 -44.67
C ALA A 278 0.24 31.16 -43.73
N ALA A 279 0.06 31.02 -42.41
CA ALA A 279 1.13 31.07 -41.41
C ALA A 279 2.00 29.81 -41.39
N ALA A 280 1.46 28.64 -41.74
CA ALA A 280 2.20 27.38 -41.85
C ALA A 280 3.16 27.31 -43.06
N ALA A 281 3.04 28.25 -44.00
CA ALA A 281 4.01 28.44 -45.08
C ALA A 281 5.23 29.29 -44.68
N VAL A 282 5.26 29.81 -43.45
CA VAL A 282 6.44 30.46 -42.85
C VAL A 282 7.16 29.41 -42.00
N PRO A 283 8.47 29.15 -42.19
CA PRO A 283 9.18 28.19 -41.36
C PRO A 283 9.14 28.67 -39.90
N ALA A 284 8.65 27.80 -39.02
CA ALA A 284 8.56 28.06 -37.58
C ALA A 284 9.96 28.31 -36.99
N PRO A 285 10.10 29.22 -36.00
CA PRO A 285 11.38 29.42 -35.34
C PRO A 285 11.68 28.17 -34.51
N GLU A 286 12.81 27.55 -34.82
CA GLU A 286 13.47 26.57 -33.97
C GLU A 286 13.63 27.20 -32.59
N LEU A 287 12.95 26.67 -31.57
CA LEU A 287 13.26 26.98 -30.18
C LEU A 287 14.66 26.42 -29.92
N VAL A 288 15.66 27.25 -30.22
CA VAL A 288 17.02 27.08 -29.74
C VAL A 288 16.91 26.96 -28.23
N ARG A 289 17.08 25.74 -27.71
CA ARG A 289 17.39 25.52 -26.30
C ARG A 289 18.70 26.27 -26.09
N ILE A 290 18.62 27.44 -25.49
CA ILE A 290 19.81 28.15 -25.02
C ILE A 290 20.41 27.21 -23.97
N PRO A 291 21.62 26.65 -24.17
CA PRO A 291 22.30 25.92 -23.11
C PRO A 291 22.39 26.86 -21.91
N ALA A 292 22.04 26.40 -20.72
CA ALA A 292 22.39 27.15 -19.50
C ALA A 292 23.87 27.53 -19.63
N ALA A 293 24.22 28.80 -19.42
CA ALA A 293 25.59 29.23 -19.60
C ALA A 293 26.44 28.45 -18.61
N LEU A 294 27.36 27.61 -19.13
CA LEU A 294 28.30 26.82 -18.33
C LEU A 294 28.93 27.72 -17.25
N GLY A 295 28.75 27.36 -15.97
CA GLY A 295 29.27 28.09 -14.82
C GLY A 295 28.24 28.85 -14.00
N GLU A 296 26.99 29.02 -14.45
CA GLU A 296 25.94 29.66 -13.63
C GLU A 296 25.48 28.78 -12.45
N HIS A 297 25.47 27.45 -12.64
CA HIS A 297 25.02 26.48 -11.65
C HIS A 297 26.05 25.36 -11.48
N PRO A 298 27.12 25.55 -10.69
CA PRO A 298 28.29 24.67 -10.68
C PRO A 298 27.96 23.23 -10.24
N LEU A 299 26.98 23.04 -9.34
CA LEU A 299 26.54 21.71 -8.92
C LEU A 299 25.75 20.99 -10.02
N ILE A 300 24.96 21.74 -10.78
CA ILE A 300 24.16 21.22 -11.89
C ILE A 300 25.08 20.84 -13.03
N ASP A 301 26.01 21.72 -13.43
CA ASP A 301 26.97 21.45 -14.50
C ASP A 301 27.83 20.21 -14.23
N LEU A 302 28.14 19.96 -12.97
CA LEU A 302 28.95 18.83 -12.54
C LEU A 302 28.16 17.52 -12.57
N LEU A 303 26.91 17.52 -12.09
CA LEU A 303 26.01 16.36 -12.21
C LEU A 303 25.56 16.12 -13.66
N ASP A 304 25.33 17.17 -14.44
CA ASP A 304 24.95 17.07 -15.85
C ASP A 304 26.06 16.44 -16.69
N ARG A 305 27.32 16.80 -16.43
CA ARG A 305 28.48 16.13 -17.05
C ARG A 305 28.57 14.66 -16.68
N LEU A 306 28.32 14.30 -15.42
CA LEU A 306 28.29 12.90 -14.97
C LEU A 306 27.20 12.13 -15.72
N PHE A 307 25.95 12.59 -15.66
CA PHE A 307 24.82 11.86 -16.24
C PHE A 307 24.85 11.85 -17.77
N SER A 308 25.37 12.91 -18.41
CA SER A 308 25.58 12.93 -19.87
C SER A 308 26.58 11.89 -20.35
N SER A 309 27.49 11.42 -19.47
CA SER A 309 28.43 10.34 -19.79
C SER A 309 27.81 8.93 -19.75
N TRP A 310 26.54 8.82 -19.33
CA TRP A 310 25.85 7.54 -19.20
C TRP A 310 25.07 7.18 -20.47
N GLY A 311 24.93 5.87 -20.70
CA GLY A 311 24.13 5.34 -21.81
C GLY A 311 22.66 5.78 -21.73
N GLU A 312 21.94 5.68 -22.84
CA GLU A 312 20.52 6.06 -22.91
C GLU A 312 19.67 5.25 -21.92
N LEU A 313 19.91 3.94 -21.83
CA LEU A 313 19.23 3.04 -20.89
C LEU A 313 19.51 3.42 -19.42
N GLU A 314 20.75 3.72 -19.09
CA GLU A 314 21.18 4.14 -17.75
C GLU A 314 20.52 5.46 -17.35
N ARG A 315 20.49 6.45 -18.25
CA ARG A 315 19.80 7.74 -18.02
C ARG A 315 18.28 7.57 -17.90
N ALA A 316 17.68 6.69 -18.68
CA ALA A 316 16.25 6.38 -18.57
C ALA A 316 15.93 5.74 -17.22
N VAL A 317 16.74 4.79 -16.75
CA VAL A 317 16.59 4.19 -15.42
C VAL A 317 16.83 5.23 -14.30
N ALA A 318 17.82 6.09 -14.44
CA ALA A 318 18.09 7.15 -13.47
C ALA A 318 16.92 8.12 -13.33
N SER A 319 16.37 8.61 -14.44
CA SER A 319 15.27 9.59 -14.46
C SER A 319 13.92 8.97 -14.08
N ALA A 320 13.57 7.79 -14.61
CA ALA A 320 12.25 7.18 -14.41
C ALA A 320 12.13 6.36 -13.11
N ARG A 321 13.26 6.00 -12.47
CA ARG A 321 13.26 5.18 -11.25
C ARG A 321 14.06 5.76 -10.10
N LEU A 322 15.36 6.02 -10.28
CA LEU A 322 16.21 6.38 -9.13
C LEU A 322 15.86 7.76 -8.56
N PHE A 323 15.68 8.75 -9.44
CA PHE A 323 15.38 10.14 -9.07
C PHE A 323 13.92 10.54 -9.33
N ALA A 324 13.06 9.57 -9.65
CA ALA A 324 11.64 9.81 -9.86
C ALA A 324 10.91 10.01 -8.53
N ALA A 325 9.94 10.94 -8.50
CA ALA A 325 9.04 11.05 -7.36
C ALA A 325 8.16 9.80 -7.21
N ASP A 326 7.71 9.25 -8.33
CA ASP A 326 6.94 8.01 -8.41
C ASP A 326 7.71 7.00 -9.30
N PRO A 327 8.55 6.12 -8.73
CA PRO A 327 9.37 5.19 -9.50
C PRO A 327 8.53 4.22 -10.34
N VAL A 328 8.74 4.21 -11.66
CA VAL A 328 8.05 3.29 -12.57
C VAL A 328 8.55 1.86 -12.34
N SER A 329 7.66 0.87 -12.17
CA SER A 329 8.09 -0.53 -11.93
C SER A 329 8.99 -1.08 -13.04
N ILE A 330 9.92 -1.99 -12.70
CA ILE A 330 10.87 -2.57 -13.67
C ILE A 330 10.14 -3.20 -14.86
N ARG A 331 9.03 -3.91 -14.63
CA ARG A 331 8.22 -4.54 -15.69
C ARG A 331 7.63 -3.51 -16.64
N VAL A 332 7.09 -2.42 -16.10
CA VAL A 332 6.48 -1.35 -16.90
C VAL A 332 7.55 -0.59 -17.67
N LEU A 333 8.73 -0.34 -17.08
CA LEU A 333 9.82 0.34 -17.75
C LEU A 333 10.44 -0.52 -18.86
N ALA A 334 10.60 -1.83 -18.62
CA ALA A 334 11.03 -2.81 -19.60
C ALA A 334 10.10 -2.83 -20.83
N ASP A 335 8.79 -2.84 -20.61
CA ASP A 335 7.78 -2.77 -21.67
C ASP A 335 7.82 -1.43 -22.42
N GLN A 336 7.92 -0.30 -21.71
CA GLN A 336 7.97 1.02 -22.35
C GLN A 336 9.19 1.24 -23.25
N ILE A 337 10.35 0.75 -22.83
CA ILE A 337 11.62 0.91 -23.56
C ILE A 337 11.87 -0.28 -24.52
N GLN A 338 11.03 -1.32 -24.47
CA GLN A 338 11.16 -2.55 -25.26
C GLN A 338 12.50 -3.27 -25.00
N VAL A 339 12.83 -3.44 -23.72
CA VAL A 339 14.09 -4.04 -23.23
C VAL A 339 13.79 -5.13 -22.22
N GLU A 340 14.64 -6.15 -22.13
CA GLU A 340 14.49 -7.25 -21.19
C GLU A 340 14.55 -6.80 -19.71
N ILE A 341 13.77 -7.46 -18.84
CA ILE A 341 13.70 -7.15 -17.41
C ILE A 341 15.08 -7.25 -16.74
N GLY A 342 15.91 -8.21 -17.19
CA GLY A 342 17.27 -8.41 -16.69
C GLY A 342 18.20 -7.23 -17.00
N GLU A 343 18.04 -6.61 -18.16
CA GLU A 343 18.84 -5.46 -18.58
C GLU A 343 18.50 -4.21 -17.77
N ILE A 344 17.22 -3.96 -17.50
CA ILE A 344 16.80 -2.86 -16.61
C ILE A 344 17.37 -3.03 -15.19
N ARG A 345 17.37 -4.27 -14.66
CA ARG A 345 17.99 -4.56 -13.35
C ARG A 345 19.49 -4.32 -13.36
N SER A 346 20.18 -4.78 -14.40
CA SER A 346 21.63 -4.58 -14.53
C SER A 346 21.96 -3.10 -14.67
N ALA A 347 21.23 -2.36 -15.51
CA ALA A 347 21.40 -0.93 -15.69
C ALA A 347 21.16 -0.16 -14.38
N GLN A 348 20.13 -0.51 -13.60
CA GLN A 348 19.90 0.12 -12.29
C GLN A 348 21.10 -0.09 -11.35
N ARG A 349 21.59 -1.32 -11.24
CA ARG A 349 22.76 -1.63 -10.41
C ARG A 349 24.00 -0.86 -10.89
N THR A 350 24.26 -0.85 -12.19
CA THR A 350 25.40 -0.13 -12.77
C THR A 350 25.33 1.37 -12.49
N VAL A 351 24.15 1.97 -12.59
CA VAL A 351 23.95 3.39 -12.25
C VAL A 351 24.23 3.66 -10.77
N GLU A 352 23.69 2.84 -9.87
CA GLU A 352 23.90 2.97 -8.42
C GLU A 352 25.39 2.82 -8.05
N GLU A 353 26.07 1.81 -8.59
CA GLU A 353 27.51 1.56 -8.38
C GLU A 353 28.37 2.72 -8.88
N ARG A 354 28.12 3.21 -10.11
CA ARG A 354 28.86 4.34 -10.70
C ARG A 354 28.64 5.63 -9.92
N LEU A 355 27.41 5.89 -9.46
CA LEU A 355 27.08 7.07 -8.68
C LEU A 355 27.80 7.05 -7.32
N LEU A 356 27.77 5.92 -6.61
CA LEU A 356 28.48 5.77 -5.32
C LEU A 356 29.99 5.91 -5.50
N GLN A 357 30.56 5.26 -6.51
CA GLN A 357 31.99 5.37 -6.81
C GLN A 357 32.40 6.81 -7.16
N TRP A 358 31.58 7.52 -7.94
CA TRP A 358 31.85 8.89 -8.31
C TRP A 358 31.69 9.86 -7.13
N LEU A 359 30.70 9.68 -6.26
CA LEU A 359 30.55 10.47 -5.02
C LEU A 359 31.73 10.33 -4.07
N ALA A 360 32.38 9.16 -4.06
CA ALA A 360 33.60 8.90 -3.29
C ALA A 360 34.88 9.46 -3.96
N SER A 361 34.79 9.99 -5.18
CA SER A 361 35.93 10.50 -5.93
C SER A 361 36.18 12.00 -5.68
N PRO A 362 37.36 12.53 -6.03
CA PRO A 362 37.63 13.98 -5.98
C PRO A 362 36.67 14.82 -6.84
N GLU A 363 36.15 14.26 -7.94
CA GLU A 363 35.19 14.94 -8.81
C GLU A 363 33.83 15.11 -8.13
N GLY A 364 33.41 14.16 -7.29
CA GLY A 364 32.16 14.22 -6.51
C GLY A 364 32.26 15.05 -5.21
N ALA A 365 33.46 15.51 -4.85
CA ALA A 365 33.72 16.23 -3.59
C ALA A 365 32.84 17.48 -3.40
N PRO A 366 32.55 18.31 -4.41
CA PRO A 366 31.66 19.46 -4.26
C PRO A 366 30.22 19.05 -3.89
N VAL A 367 29.71 17.95 -4.44
CA VAL A 367 28.36 17.45 -4.14
C VAL A 367 28.27 16.89 -2.72
N THR A 368 29.28 16.13 -2.29
CA THR A 368 29.32 15.61 -0.91
C THR A 368 29.57 16.71 0.12
N ALA A 369 30.33 17.75 -0.23
CA ALA A 369 30.46 18.96 0.60
C ALA A 369 29.13 19.70 0.73
N HIS A 370 28.41 19.91 -0.37
CA HIS A 370 27.08 20.50 -0.37
C HIS A 370 26.09 19.69 0.48
N GLN A 371 26.07 18.36 0.35
CA GLN A 371 25.23 17.49 1.19
C GLN A 371 25.51 17.64 2.69
N ARG A 372 26.79 17.76 3.08
CA ARG A 372 27.19 17.93 4.47
C ARG A 372 26.73 19.29 5.00
N GLU A 373 27.03 20.37 4.28
CA GLU A 373 26.60 21.73 4.65
C GLU A 373 25.07 21.82 4.76
N LEU A 374 24.38 21.24 3.78
CA LEU A 374 22.92 21.20 3.76
C LEU A 374 22.36 20.34 4.90
N SER A 375 22.98 19.22 5.25
CA SER A 375 22.59 18.39 6.41
C SER A 375 22.70 19.18 7.72
N GLU A 376 23.80 19.92 7.89
CA GLU A 376 23.98 20.80 9.03
C GLU A 376 22.92 21.89 9.07
N ARG A 377 22.65 22.57 7.95
CA ARG A 377 21.66 23.65 7.86
C ARG A 377 20.23 23.19 8.09
N LEU A 378 19.86 22.00 7.60
CA LEU A 378 18.50 21.45 7.76
C LEU A 378 18.25 20.87 9.15
N GLY A 379 19.30 20.40 9.84
CA GLY A 379 19.18 19.81 11.18
C GLY A 379 18.43 18.48 11.18
N VAL A 380 17.87 18.07 12.32
CA VAL A 380 17.33 16.71 12.51
C VAL A 380 15.94 16.50 11.89
N ALA A 381 15.14 17.56 11.76
CA ALA A 381 13.84 17.50 11.09
C ALA A 381 13.59 18.76 10.26
N THR A 382 13.18 18.57 9.00
CA THR A 382 12.90 19.65 8.04
C THR A 382 11.77 19.25 7.08
N THR A 383 11.28 20.20 6.29
CA THR A 383 10.27 19.96 5.24
C THR A 383 10.90 19.96 3.86
N ILE A 384 10.22 19.38 2.86
CA ILE A 384 10.67 19.42 1.47
C ILE A 384 10.78 20.86 0.96
N ASP A 385 9.84 21.75 1.32
CA ASP A 385 9.88 23.15 0.90
C ASP A 385 11.12 23.88 1.43
N HIS A 386 11.54 23.57 2.66
CA HIS A 386 12.76 24.10 3.24
C HIS A 386 14.02 23.52 2.58
N LEU A 387 13.99 22.25 2.18
CA LEU A 387 15.05 21.67 1.35
C LEU A 387 15.15 22.43 0.02
N ILE A 388 14.04 22.59 -0.71
CA ILE A 388 14.01 23.31 -2.00
C ILE A 388 14.51 24.74 -1.84
N GLY A 389 14.10 25.46 -0.79
CA GLY A 389 14.52 26.84 -0.52
C GLY A 389 15.95 27.00 0.03
N ALA A 390 16.65 25.91 0.36
CA ALA A 390 17.97 25.99 0.98
C ALA A 390 19.08 26.43 0.01
N HIS A 391 18.90 26.27 -1.30
CA HIS A 391 19.89 26.65 -2.31
C HIS A 391 19.20 27.10 -3.61
N PRO A 392 19.67 28.17 -4.30
CA PRO A 392 19.03 28.67 -5.52
C PRO A 392 19.01 27.65 -6.67
N ASP A 393 20.01 26.76 -6.76
CA ASP A 393 20.08 25.73 -7.80
C ASP A 393 19.12 24.55 -7.58
N HIS A 394 18.59 24.37 -6.36
CA HIS A 394 17.70 23.26 -6.05
C HIS A 394 16.48 23.10 -6.97
N PRO A 395 15.71 24.17 -7.29
CA PRO A 395 14.60 24.07 -8.24
C PRO A 395 15.01 23.93 -9.71
N VAL A 396 16.28 24.17 -10.07
CA VAL A 396 16.75 24.14 -11.46
C VAL A 396 16.94 22.69 -11.92
N GLU A 397 16.53 22.40 -13.15
CA GLU A 397 16.60 21.06 -13.74
C GLU A 397 17.99 20.72 -14.27
N ILE A 398 18.42 19.48 -14.06
CA ILE A 398 19.62 18.92 -14.68
C ILE A 398 19.25 18.47 -16.10
N PRO A 399 19.81 19.09 -17.16
CA PRO A 399 19.37 18.89 -18.55
C PRO A 399 19.34 17.43 -19.01
N SER A 400 20.37 16.66 -18.68
CA SER A 400 20.52 15.25 -19.05
C SER A 400 19.51 14.30 -18.42
N LEU A 401 18.87 14.71 -17.31
CA LEU A 401 17.87 13.91 -16.58
C LEU A 401 16.46 14.51 -16.60
N GLY A 402 16.29 15.79 -16.94
CA GLY A 402 15.02 16.50 -16.80
C GLY A 402 14.47 16.48 -15.36
N THR A 403 15.37 16.45 -14.38
CA THR A 403 15.03 16.30 -12.96
C THR A 403 15.65 17.45 -12.16
N PRO A 404 14.89 18.10 -11.26
CA PRO A 404 15.42 19.20 -10.46
C PRO A 404 16.47 18.71 -9.47
N LEU A 405 17.48 19.54 -9.21
CA LEU A 405 18.61 19.20 -8.34
C LEU A 405 18.17 18.73 -6.95
N TRP A 406 17.19 19.37 -6.34
CA TRP A 406 16.70 18.99 -4.99
C TRP A 406 16.25 17.54 -4.93
N ARG A 407 15.72 17.00 -6.04
CA ARG A 407 15.22 15.63 -6.11
C ARG A 407 16.34 14.61 -6.32
N VAL A 408 17.46 15.02 -6.91
CA VAL A 408 18.68 14.22 -6.85
C VAL A 408 19.22 14.26 -5.42
N VAL A 409 19.35 15.44 -4.81
CA VAL A 409 19.90 15.60 -3.46
C VAL A 409 19.12 14.81 -2.39
N ILE A 410 17.77 14.85 -2.40
CA ILE A 410 16.96 14.09 -1.43
C ILE A 410 17.20 12.58 -1.50
N THR A 411 17.44 12.02 -2.70
CA THR A 411 17.73 10.58 -2.86
C THR A 411 19.12 10.19 -2.40
N LEU A 412 20.05 11.14 -2.35
CA LEU A 412 21.40 10.92 -1.85
C LEU A 412 21.47 10.95 -0.31
N TYR A 413 20.45 11.51 0.36
CA TYR A 413 20.31 11.43 1.81
C TYR A 413 19.79 10.06 2.25
N THR A 414 20.72 9.18 2.63
CA THR A 414 20.41 7.84 3.16
C THR A 414 20.16 7.84 4.66
N ASP A 415 20.61 8.87 5.38
CA ASP A 415 20.46 9.05 6.83
C ASP A 415 19.11 9.64 7.22
N ARG A 416 18.28 10.06 6.25
CA ARG A 416 17.03 10.76 6.49
C ARG A 416 15.88 10.06 5.81
N ARG A 417 14.72 10.05 6.48
CA ARG A 417 13.48 9.47 5.97
C ARG A 417 12.41 10.52 5.79
N LEU A 418 11.66 10.41 4.70
CA LEU A 418 10.45 11.21 4.49
C LEU A 418 9.27 10.55 5.22
N HIS A 419 8.70 11.24 6.21
CA HIS A 419 7.56 10.81 7.00
C HIS A 419 6.57 11.97 7.16
N ASP A 420 5.33 11.82 6.68
CA ASP A 420 4.29 12.86 6.73
C ASP A 420 4.75 14.24 6.23
N GLY A 421 5.55 14.29 5.16
CA GLY A 421 6.08 15.54 4.59
C GLY A 421 7.33 16.09 5.30
N TRP A 422 7.83 15.39 6.32
CA TRP A 422 9.05 15.72 7.05
C TRP A 422 10.22 14.82 6.64
N LEU A 423 11.36 15.42 6.29
CA LEU A 423 12.66 14.74 6.30
C LEU A 423 13.18 14.69 7.73
N VAL A 424 13.30 13.49 8.30
CA VAL A 424 13.78 13.28 9.67
C VAL A 424 15.01 12.37 9.66
N ALA A 425 16.08 12.79 10.34
CA ALA A 425 17.34 12.04 10.45
C ALA A 425 17.30 10.91 11.48
N THR A 426 16.32 10.92 12.38
CA THR A 426 16.13 9.94 13.46
C THR A 426 14.73 9.32 13.40
N ASP A 427 14.34 8.61 14.45
CA ASP A 427 12.97 8.12 14.55
C ASP A 427 11.93 9.22 14.80
N PRO A 428 10.95 9.42 13.88
CA PRO A 428 10.00 10.51 14.00
C PRO A 428 9.11 10.33 15.22
N HIS A 429 8.83 9.09 15.64
CA HIS A 429 8.05 8.83 16.85
C HIS A 429 8.88 9.17 18.10
N GLN A 430 10.12 8.69 18.17
CA GLN A 430 11.08 9.05 19.23
C GLN A 430 11.30 10.56 19.32
N LEU A 431 11.51 11.24 18.19
CA LEU A 431 11.76 12.68 18.14
C LEU A 431 10.53 13.49 18.60
N ARG A 432 9.32 13.08 18.21
CA ARG A 432 8.05 13.68 18.68
C ARG A 432 7.86 13.47 20.18
N TRP A 433 8.21 12.29 20.70
CA TRP A 433 8.17 12.02 22.13
C TRP A 433 9.17 12.87 22.92
N GLN A 434 10.44 12.91 22.50
CA GLN A 434 11.47 13.77 23.12
C GLN A 434 11.08 15.25 23.04
N THR A 435 10.45 15.67 21.95
CA THR A 435 9.92 17.02 21.77
C THR A 435 8.92 17.36 22.88
N ARG A 436 7.91 16.50 23.10
CA ARG A 436 6.89 16.70 24.15
C ARG A 436 7.49 16.79 25.55
N GLN A 437 8.47 15.93 25.85
CA GLN A 437 9.16 15.94 27.15
C GLN A 437 9.91 17.26 27.38
N LEU A 438 10.62 17.76 26.36
CA LEU A 438 11.41 18.99 26.48
C LEU A 438 10.56 20.26 26.53
N VAL A 439 9.37 20.26 25.91
CA VAL A 439 8.47 21.42 25.91
C VAL A 439 7.38 21.35 26.98
N ALA A 440 7.49 20.43 27.94
CA ALA A 440 6.66 20.42 29.13
C ALA A 440 6.82 21.71 29.97
N GLY A 441 5.77 22.08 30.71
CA GLY A 441 5.78 23.26 31.60
C GLY A 441 5.46 24.60 30.94
N ARG A 442 4.83 24.59 29.75
CA ARG A 442 4.38 25.77 29.01
C ARG A 442 5.48 26.82 28.71
N PRO A 443 6.63 26.43 28.12
CA PRO A 443 7.68 27.38 27.78
C PRO A 443 7.23 28.37 26.69
N THR A 444 7.90 29.52 26.63
CA THR A 444 7.76 30.42 25.47
C THR A 444 8.31 29.76 24.21
N LEU A 445 7.88 30.21 23.02
CA LEU A 445 8.41 29.68 21.74
C LEU A 445 9.95 29.78 21.65
N THR A 446 10.54 30.84 22.20
CA THR A 446 12.00 31.05 22.24
C THR A 446 12.69 30.02 23.14
N GLU A 447 12.16 29.79 24.35
CA GLU A 447 12.68 28.77 25.27
C GLU A 447 12.54 27.35 24.70
N ALA A 448 11.39 27.05 24.09
CA ALA A 448 11.18 25.79 23.38
C ALA A 448 12.20 25.62 22.26
N GLY A 449 12.51 26.69 21.51
CA GLY A 449 13.57 26.69 20.50
C GLY A 449 14.95 26.36 21.07
N ILE A 450 15.34 26.97 22.18
CA ILE A 450 16.62 26.70 22.86
C ILE A 450 16.69 25.24 23.35
N ARG A 451 15.59 24.71 23.90
CA ARG A 451 15.53 23.31 24.37
C ARG A 451 15.60 22.33 23.21
N LEU A 452 14.84 22.55 22.14
CA LEU A 452 14.78 21.66 20.98
C LEU A 452 16.01 21.77 20.07
N ALA A 453 16.74 22.88 20.11
CA ALA A 453 18.05 22.98 19.45
C ALA A 453 19.04 21.89 19.94
N LYS A 454 18.90 21.41 21.17
CA LYS A 454 19.70 20.29 21.71
C LYS A 454 19.42 18.96 21.00
N LEU A 455 18.21 18.79 20.44
CA LEU A 455 17.84 17.66 19.60
C LEU A 455 18.23 17.89 18.13
N GLY A 456 18.92 18.99 17.80
CA GLY A 456 19.31 19.34 16.44
C GLY A 456 18.18 19.93 15.58
N LEU A 457 17.04 20.31 16.17
CA LEU A 457 15.98 21.05 15.47
C LEU A 457 16.43 22.48 15.17
N ARG A 458 16.18 22.93 13.93
CA ARG A 458 16.59 24.26 13.46
C ARG A 458 15.45 25.26 13.61
N PRO A 459 15.74 26.57 13.83
CA PRO A 459 14.71 27.59 14.05
C PRO A 459 13.68 27.68 12.92
N GLN A 460 14.10 27.46 11.66
CA GLN A 460 13.22 27.52 10.49
C GLN A 460 12.14 26.42 10.54
N ALA A 461 12.49 25.23 11.03
CA ALA A 461 11.59 24.09 11.15
C ALA A 461 10.79 24.06 12.47
N LEU A 462 11.22 24.81 13.49
CA LEU A 462 10.70 24.74 14.87
C LEU A 462 9.17 24.88 14.96
N ARG A 463 8.60 25.94 14.39
CA ARG A 463 7.16 26.23 14.51
C ARG A 463 6.33 25.14 13.83
N ALA A 464 6.71 24.76 12.60
CA ALA A 464 6.03 23.72 11.85
C ALA A 464 6.15 22.36 12.55
N TRP A 465 7.31 22.06 13.15
CA TRP A 465 7.56 20.80 13.85
C TRP A 465 6.67 20.68 15.10
N LEU A 466 6.61 21.74 15.90
CA LEU A 466 5.75 21.81 17.09
C LEU A 466 4.28 21.57 16.71
N LEU A 467 3.78 22.25 15.68
CA LEU A 467 2.40 22.09 15.21
C LEU A 467 2.12 20.71 14.59
N SER A 468 3.16 20.02 14.11
CA SER A 468 3.05 18.65 13.61
C SER A 468 3.15 17.57 14.71
N THR A 469 3.48 17.97 15.94
CA THR A 469 3.65 17.03 17.06
C THR A 469 2.30 16.79 17.74
N PRO A 470 1.82 15.52 17.87
CA PRO A 470 0.52 15.24 18.46
C PRO A 470 0.38 15.75 19.90
N GLY A 471 -0.70 16.48 20.17
CA GLY A 471 -0.98 17.07 21.48
C GLY A 471 -0.14 18.32 21.78
N VAL A 472 0.56 18.91 20.81
CA VAL A 472 1.28 20.17 20.98
C VAL A 472 0.55 21.28 20.22
N SER A 473 0.30 22.39 20.89
CA SER A 473 -0.34 23.58 20.31
C SER A 473 0.42 24.85 20.71
N LEU A 474 0.18 25.93 19.97
CA LEU A 474 0.75 27.25 20.25
C LEU A 474 -0.38 28.20 20.65
N LEU A 475 -0.35 28.69 21.89
CA LEU A 475 -1.35 29.61 22.44
C LEU A 475 -0.63 30.85 22.99
N ASP A 476 -0.96 32.04 22.46
CA ASP A 476 -0.42 33.32 22.91
C ASP A 476 1.13 33.39 22.99
N GLY A 477 1.83 32.69 22.09
CA GLY A 477 3.30 32.63 22.05
C GLY A 477 3.94 31.59 22.99
N TYR A 478 3.12 30.84 23.72
CA TYR A 478 3.54 29.72 24.58
C TYR A 478 3.23 28.38 23.91
N VAL A 479 4.07 27.39 24.19
CA VAL A 479 3.87 26.01 23.75
C VAL A 479 3.03 25.27 24.79
N VAL A 480 1.86 24.78 24.41
CA VAL A 480 0.97 24.03 25.30
C VAL A 480 0.94 22.56 24.89
N VAL A 481 1.20 21.67 25.85
CA VAL A 481 1.10 20.22 25.67
C VAL A 481 -0.21 19.75 26.28
N ASP A 482 -1.06 19.14 25.48
CA ASP A 482 -2.25 18.43 25.91
C ASP A 482 -1.87 17.01 26.36
N GLU A 483 -1.89 16.79 27.67
CA GLU A 483 -1.57 15.49 28.28
C GLU A 483 -2.65 14.44 28.02
N SER A 484 -3.87 14.85 27.63
CA SER A 484 -4.96 13.92 27.29
C SER A 484 -4.74 13.18 25.97
N VAL A 485 -3.89 13.72 25.08
CA VAL A 485 -3.47 13.05 23.84
C VAL A 485 -2.32 12.10 24.17
N PRO A 486 -2.52 10.77 24.13
CA PRO A 486 -1.46 9.83 24.45
C PRO A 486 -0.37 9.87 23.38
N LEU A 487 0.90 9.96 23.80
CA LEU A 487 2.05 9.66 22.96
C LEU A 487 2.95 8.70 23.74
N SER A 488 2.91 7.43 23.34
CA SER A 488 3.66 6.37 24.01
C SER A 488 5.17 6.66 23.97
N PRO A 489 5.91 6.39 25.06
CA PRO A 489 7.36 6.42 25.01
C PRO A 489 7.86 5.46 23.92
N PRO A 490 8.88 5.85 23.13
CA PRO A 490 9.54 4.92 22.23
C PRO A 490 10.08 3.77 23.09
N ALA A 491 9.95 2.53 22.60
CA ALA A 491 10.57 1.38 23.25
C ALA A 491 12.05 1.70 23.50
N PRO A 492 12.60 1.41 24.70
CA PRO A 492 14.01 1.67 24.96
C PRO A 492 14.84 0.94 23.91
N SER A 493 15.72 1.69 23.22
CA SER A 493 16.77 1.10 22.41
C SER A 493 17.53 0.10 23.28
N PRO A 494 17.91 -1.09 22.78
CA PRO A 494 18.57 -2.09 23.60
C PRO A 494 20.00 -1.64 23.93
N GLU A 495 20.15 -0.89 25.03
CA GLU A 495 21.39 -0.90 25.78
C GLU A 495 21.43 -2.21 26.58
N PHE A 496 22.40 -3.06 26.24
CA PHE A 496 22.88 -4.25 26.94
C PHE A 496 22.17 -4.61 28.27
N ALA A 497 21.24 -5.57 28.23
CA ALA A 497 20.94 -6.47 29.35
C ALA A 497 20.22 -7.75 28.84
N ALA A 498 20.48 -8.84 29.54
CA ALA A 498 20.30 -10.22 29.13
C ALA A 498 18.85 -10.73 29.01
N HIS A 499 18.69 -11.75 28.15
CA HIS A 499 17.67 -12.81 28.11
C HIS A 499 16.22 -12.51 28.57
N GLY A 500 15.28 -12.60 27.61
CA GLY A 500 13.91 -13.00 27.87
C GLY A 500 12.84 -12.22 27.10
N ALA A 501 12.22 -12.90 26.13
CA ALA A 501 10.92 -12.61 25.50
C ALA A 501 10.69 -11.19 24.91
N VAL A 502 10.71 -11.09 23.58
CA VAL A 502 10.40 -9.88 22.82
C VAL A 502 8.92 -9.86 22.40
N PRO A 503 8.12 -8.83 22.75
CA PRO A 503 6.82 -8.59 22.15
C PRO A 503 6.95 -7.82 20.81
N PRO A 504 5.96 -7.93 19.89
CA PRO A 504 6.11 -7.44 18.52
C PRO A 504 5.64 -5.98 18.40
N GLU A 505 6.46 -5.07 17.87
CA GLU A 505 5.91 -3.79 17.38
C GLU A 505 6.67 -3.14 16.21
N ALA A 506 5.85 -2.82 15.20
CA ALA A 506 5.88 -1.75 14.21
C ALA A 506 7.13 -0.85 14.07
N ALA A 507 7.97 -1.13 13.06
CA ALA A 507 8.89 -0.14 12.48
C ALA A 507 8.90 -0.24 10.95
N GLY A 508 8.21 0.64 10.22
CA GLY A 508 8.14 0.62 8.75
C GLY A 508 9.53 0.68 8.08
N SER A 509 9.81 -0.23 7.15
CA SER A 509 11.09 -0.30 6.44
C SER A 509 11.14 0.62 5.23
N THR A 510 12.19 1.42 5.10
CA THR A 510 12.61 2.12 3.88
C THR A 510 13.42 1.18 2.97
N THR A 511 13.50 1.47 1.67
CA THR A 511 14.52 0.83 0.81
C THR A 511 15.91 1.41 1.08
N ALA A 512 16.96 0.76 0.57
CA ALA A 512 18.35 1.23 0.61
C ALA A 512 18.58 2.65 0.04
N ASN A 513 17.59 3.22 -0.67
CA ASN A 513 17.67 4.55 -1.30
C ASN A 513 16.74 5.60 -0.63
N GLY A 514 16.36 5.40 0.65
CA GLY A 514 15.63 6.43 1.43
C GLY A 514 14.17 6.71 1.02
N LEU A 515 13.66 6.06 -0.04
CA LEU A 515 12.27 6.18 -0.48
C LEU A 515 11.35 5.19 0.26
N PRO A 516 10.18 5.63 0.75
CA PRO A 516 9.21 4.76 1.41
C PRO A 516 8.58 3.79 0.39
N ILE A 517 8.64 2.49 0.67
CA ILE A 517 7.82 1.49 -0.05
C ILE A 517 6.38 1.71 0.40
N ARG A 518 5.54 2.32 -0.46
CA ARG A 518 4.08 2.28 -0.25
C ARG A 518 3.62 0.83 -0.36
N ARG A 519 3.46 0.17 0.77
CA ARG A 519 2.64 -1.05 0.88
C ARG A 519 1.18 -0.65 0.79
N ARG A 520 0.45 -1.37 -0.05
CA ARG A 520 -1.01 -1.38 -0.02
C ARG A 520 -1.43 -1.87 1.39
N PRO A 521 -2.30 -1.17 2.13
CA PRO A 521 -2.73 -1.63 3.44
C PRO A 521 -3.60 -2.87 3.27
N SER A 522 -3.07 -4.04 3.63
CA SER A 522 -3.86 -5.26 3.86
C SER A 522 -4.56 -5.10 5.20
N VAL A 523 -5.85 -4.74 5.16
CA VAL A 523 -6.72 -4.76 6.32
C VAL A 523 -7.34 -6.15 6.39
N VAL A 524 -6.63 -7.08 7.04
CA VAL A 524 -7.20 -8.32 7.56
C VAL A 524 -6.94 -8.26 9.07
N PRO A 525 -7.95 -8.36 9.95
CA PRO A 525 -7.70 -8.54 11.38
C PRO A 525 -6.89 -9.83 11.55
N PRO A 526 -6.03 -9.99 12.58
CA PRO A 526 -5.24 -11.20 12.72
C PRO A 526 -6.19 -12.39 12.88
N ARG A 527 -6.40 -13.16 11.80
CA ARG A 527 -6.73 -14.57 11.90
C ARG A 527 -5.53 -15.17 12.65
N GLN A 528 -5.77 -15.90 13.73
CA GLN A 528 -4.75 -16.78 14.27
C GLN A 528 -4.45 -17.82 13.19
N GLU A 529 -3.49 -17.49 12.31
CA GLU A 529 -2.87 -18.44 11.42
C GLU A 529 -2.16 -19.49 12.29
N PRO A 530 -2.16 -20.77 11.89
CA PRO A 530 -1.39 -21.79 12.60
C PRO A 530 0.05 -21.29 12.71
N GLN A 531 0.56 -21.22 13.95
CA GLN A 531 1.86 -20.67 14.26
C GLN A 531 2.92 -21.41 13.43
N LEU A 532 3.46 -20.75 12.40
CA LEU A 532 4.49 -21.31 11.52
C LEU A 532 5.73 -21.57 12.36
N ASP A 533 6.05 -22.84 12.59
CA ASP A 533 7.14 -23.26 13.46
C ASP A 533 8.31 -23.84 12.66
N VAL A 534 9.54 -23.58 13.11
CA VAL A 534 10.78 -24.10 12.52
C VAL A 534 10.85 -25.63 12.61
N THR A 535 10.21 -26.23 13.61
CA THR A 535 10.07 -27.69 13.78
C THR A 535 9.21 -28.36 12.71
N THR A 536 8.42 -27.58 11.97
CA THR A 536 7.62 -28.08 10.84
C THR A 536 8.20 -27.68 9.48
N SER A 537 9.31 -26.92 9.48
CA SER A 537 9.90 -26.35 8.27
C SER A 537 10.85 -27.34 7.59
N PRO A 538 10.79 -27.51 6.25
CA PRO A 538 11.71 -28.37 5.53
C PRO A 538 13.14 -27.84 5.63
N ARG A 539 14.12 -28.74 5.57
CA ARG A 539 15.56 -28.43 5.51
C ARG A 539 16.06 -27.60 6.68
N CYS A 540 15.39 -27.64 7.82
CA CYS A 540 15.76 -26.95 9.04
C CYS A 540 16.11 -27.98 10.12
N PHE A 541 17.34 -27.89 10.65
CA PHE A 541 17.89 -28.86 11.58
C PHE A 541 18.47 -28.17 12.81
N ARG A 542 18.10 -28.66 13.98
CA ARG A 542 18.62 -28.18 15.27
C ARG A 542 20.07 -28.64 15.43
N ALA A 543 20.94 -27.79 15.95
CA ALA A 543 22.31 -28.14 16.32
C ALA A 543 22.39 -28.54 17.81
N PRO A 544 23.46 -29.23 18.25
CA PRO A 544 23.60 -29.61 19.67
C PRO A 544 23.68 -28.40 20.61
N ASP A 545 23.99 -27.22 20.07
CA ASP A 545 23.95 -25.94 20.79
C ASP A 545 22.55 -25.32 20.85
N GLY A 546 21.53 -26.04 20.38
CA GLY A 546 20.13 -25.63 20.37
C GLY A 546 19.73 -24.71 19.21
N ARG A 547 20.67 -24.28 18.36
CA ARG A 547 20.38 -23.35 17.24
C ARG A 547 19.80 -24.08 16.04
N TRP A 548 18.87 -23.44 15.33
CA TRP A 548 18.32 -23.99 14.08
C TRP A 548 19.12 -23.54 12.86
N TRP A 549 19.53 -24.51 12.05
CA TRP A 549 20.26 -24.29 10.82
C TRP A 549 19.39 -24.63 9.62
N HIS A 550 19.34 -23.73 8.62
CA HIS A 550 18.69 -24.00 7.36
C HIS A 550 19.71 -24.48 6.31
N ARG A 551 19.40 -25.58 5.61
CA ARG A 551 20.23 -26.12 4.54
C ARG A 551 19.87 -25.50 3.19
N VAL A 552 20.88 -24.94 2.55
CA VAL A 552 20.83 -24.44 1.18
C VAL A 552 21.65 -25.36 0.28
N ASP A 553 21.00 -25.95 -0.72
CA ASP A 553 21.67 -26.73 -1.77
C ASP A 553 22.18 -25.74 -2.84
N VAL A 554 23.51 -25.69 -3.05
CA VAL A 554 24.16 -24.67 -3.89
C VAL A 554 24.01 -25.04 -5.36
N SER A 555 23.38 -24.16 -6.14
CA SER A 555 23.27 -24.28 -7.60
C SER A 555 24.22 -23.28 -8.30
N ALA A 556 24.43 -23.47 -9.61
CA ALA A 556 25.17 -22.50 -10.41
C ALA A 556 24.50 -21.11 -10.40
N ASP A 557 23.16 -21.06 -10.34
CA ASP A 557 22.40 -19.81 -10.29
C ASP A 557 22.64 -19.05 -8.98
N HIS A 558 22.76 -19.75 -7.84
CA HIS A 558 23.10 -19.13 -6.56
C HIS A 558 24.49 -18.46 -6.60
N LEU A 559 25.47 -19.07 -7.29
CA LEU A 559 26.81 -18.50 -7.51
C LEU A 559 26.80 -17.30 -8.49
N ASN A 560 25.76 -17.20 -9.33
CA ASN A 560 25.50 -16.05 -10.19
C ASN A 560 24.69 -14.95 -9.48
N GLY A 561 24.22 -15.20 -8.26
CA GLY A 561 23.50 -14.24 -7.44
C GLY A 561 21.98 -14.31 -7.57
N ALA A 562 21.43 -15.43 -8.03
CA ALA A 562 20.00 -15.70 -7.91
C ALA A 562 19.55 -15.69 -6.44
N PRO A 563 18.31 -15.25 -6.17
CA PRO A 563 17.78 -15.23 -4.82
C PRO A 563 17.63 -16.65 -4.27
N VAL A 564 17.85 -16.81 -2.96
CA VAL A 564 17.78 -18.11 -2.27
C VAL A 564 16.56 -18.11 -1.36
N THR A 565 15.58 -18.93 -1.67
CA THR A 565 14.34 -19.07 -0.90
C THR A 565 14.57 -19.80 0.41
N VAL A 566 13.87 -19.38 1.46
CA VAL A 566 13.98 -19.91 2.80
C VAL A 566 12.57 -20.30 3.28
N PRO A 567 12.41 -21.40 4.05
CA PRO A 567 11.12 -21.79 4.60
C PRO A 567 10.48 -20.70 5.47
N PRO A 568 9.15 -20.49 5.37
CA PRO A 568 8.42 -19.53 6.20
C PRO A 568 8.64 -19.69 7.71
N GLY A 569 8.54 -20.92 8.26
CA GLY A 569 8.72 -21.13 9.70
C GLY A 569 10.14 -20.85 10.18
N TYR A 570 11.16 -21.11 9.35
CA TYR A 570 12.53 -20.69 9.64
C TYR A 570 12.68 -19.15 9.60
N ALA A 571 12.12 -18.49 8.60
CA ALA A 571 12.13 -17.04 8.54
C ALA A 571 11.42 -16.40 9.74
N THR A 572 10.28 -16.96 10.17
CA THR A 572 9.57 -16.55 11.39
C THR A 572 10.39 -16.81 12.65
N HIS A 573 11.10 -17.93 12.74
CA HIS A 573 12.04 -18.21 13.83
C HIS A 573 13.17 -17.18 13.93
N LEU A 574 13.62 -16.63 12.79
CA LEU A 574 14.57 -15.52 12.74
C LEU A 574 13.94 -14.14 13.05
N GLY A 575 12.64 -14.07 13.32
CA GLY A 575 11.91 -12.83 13.57
C GLY A 575 11.48 -12.07 12.29
N LEU A 576 11.62 -12.68 11.11
CA LEU A 576 11.13 -12.09 9.86
C LEU A 576 9.63 -12.35 9.71
N GLN A 577 8.89 -11.32 9.28
CA GLN A 577 7.47 -11.42 8.98
C GLN A 577 7.21 -11.13 7.49
N PRO A 578 6.07 -11.57 6.92
CA PRO A 578 5.65 -11.22 5.59
C PRO A 578 5.80 -9.73 5.30
N GLY A 579 6.64 -9.43 4.31
CA GLY A 579 6.93 -8.08 3.91
C GLY A 579 7.95 -7.28 4.74
N ARG A 580 8.57 -7.89 5.73
CA ARG A 580 9.75 -7.32 6.38
C ARG A 580 10.99 -7.71 5.59
N LEU A 581 12.07 -7.00 5.88
CA LEU A 581 13.43 -7.38 5.53
C LEU A 581 14.25 -7.48 6.81
N LEU A 582 15.23 -8.36 6.81
CA LEU A 582 16.21 -8.54 7.86
C LEU A 582 17.59 -8.34 7.23
N CYS A 583 18.30 -7.33 7.71
CA CYS A 583 19.68 -7.06 7.32
C CYS A 583 20.59 -7.91 8.20
N LEU A 584 21.50 -8.65 7.57
CA LEU A 584 22.37 -9.60 8.22
C LEU A 584 23.81 -9.36 7.79
N THR A 585 24.72 -9.41 8.75
CA THR A 585 26.16 -9.31 8.51
C THR A 585 26.72 -10.71 8.35
N ALA A 586 27.11 -11.08 7.13
CA ALA A 586 27.80 -12.34 6.86
C ALA A 586 29.25 -12.32 7.40
N PRO A 587 29.90 -13.49 7.50
CA PRO A 587 31.30 -13.57 7.87
C PRO A 587 32.16 -12.73 6.93
N GLY A 588 32.98 -11.84 7.48
CA GLY A 588 33.80 -10.91 6.69
C GLY A 588 33.13 -9.59 6.32
N ALA A 589 32.07 -9.21 7.04
CA ALA A 589 31.39 -7.91 6.97
C ALA A 589 30.59 -7.66 5.67
N ASP A 590 30.22 -8.71 4.94
CA ASP A 590 29.31 -8.60 3.81
C ASP A 590 27.88 -8.39 4.31
N LEU A 591 27.18 -7.35 3.83
CA LEU A 591 25.78 -7.13 4.15
C LEU A 591 24.88 -8.00 3.25
N LEU A 592 24.08 -8.86 3.88
CA LEU A 592 23.07 -9.69 3.23
C LEU A 592 21.68 -9.22 3.64
N VAL A 593 20.72 -9.32 2.72
CA VAL A 593 19.33 -8.93 2.98
C VAL A 593 18.43 -10.14 2.75
N LEU A 594 17.72 -10.53 3.81
CA LEU A 594 16.65 -11.52 3.76
C LEU A 594 15.31 -10.76 3.68
N VAL A 595 14.58 -10.91 2.59
CA VAL A 595 13.31 -10.20 2.34
C VAL A 595 12.18 -11.20 2.24
N TRP A 596 11.05 -10.91 2.88
CA TRP A 596 9.82 -11.66 2.68
C TRP A 596 8.92 -10.89 1.72
N ARG A 597 8.80 -11.33 0.46
CA ARG A 597 7.81 -10.77 -0.48
C ARG A 597 6.61 -11.70 -0.53
N ASP A 598 6.52 -12.53 -1.56
CA ASP A 598 5.56 -13.63 -1.64
C ASP A 598 6.04 -14.84 -0.82
N GLN A 599 7.37 -15.06 -0.79
CA GLN A 599 8.06 -16.04 0.05
C GLN A 599 9.34 -15.43 0.65
N PRO A 600 9.86 -15.94 1.78
CA PRO A 600 11.11 -15.46 2.35
C PRO A 600 12.29 -15.86 1.46
N ALA A 601 13.16 -14.92 1.11
CA ALA A 601 14.34 -15.21 0.32
C ALA A 601 15.48 -14.22 0.60
N PHE A 602 16.71 -14.72 0.60
CA PHE A 602 17.89 -13.85 0.50
C PHE A 602 17.96 -13.28 -0.91
N ASP A 603 18.08 -11.96 -1.05
CA ASP A 603 18.20 -11.32 -2.37
C ASP A 603 19.42 -11.85 -3.13
N SER A 604 20.55 -12.08 -2.44
CA SER A 604 21.72 -12.79 -2.98
C SER A 604 22.61 -13.33 -1.87
N LEU A 605 22.94 -14.62 -1.90
CA LEU A 605 23.99 -15.24 -1.04
C LEU A 605 25.37 -15.30 -1.72
N ARG A 606 25.51 -14.72 -2.92
CA ARG A 606 26.74 -14.81 -3.71
C ARG A 606 28.02 -14.38 -2.96
N PRO A 607 28.04 -13.26 -2.19
CA PRO A 607 29.25 -12.87 -1.45
C PRO A 607 29.69 -13.94 -0.47
N LEU A 608 28.73 -14.49 0.29
CA LEU A 608 28.95 -15.57 1.24
C LEU A 608 29.44 -16.85 0.57
N LEU A 609 28.77 -17.28 -0.50
CA LEU A 609 29.12 -18.52 -1.21
C LEU A 609 30.52 -18.45 -1.84
N ARG A 610 30.90 -17.30 -2.41
CA ARG A 610 32.26 -17.07 -2.94
C ARG A 610 33.31 -17.15 -1.85
N ARG A 611 33.05 -16.54 -0.69
CA ARG A 611 33.97 -16.57 0.45
C ARG A 611 34.17 -17.98 0.99
N LEU A 612 33.10 -18.76 1.07
CA LEU A 612 33.17 -20.18 1.44
C LEU A 612 33.79 -21.06 0.34
N SER A 613 34.11 -20.49 -0.83
CA SER A 613 34.58 -21.22 -2.02
C SER A 613 33.63 -22.37 -2.38
N ALA A 614 32.32 -22.11 -2.27
CA ALA A 614 31.28 -23.08 -2.56
C ALA A 614 31.18 -23.35 -4.07
N GLN A 615 30.92 -24.61 -4.41
CA GLN A 615 30.73 -25.12 -5.76
C GLN A 615 29.28 -25.58 -5.96
N PRO A 616 28.78 -25.67 -7.20
CA PRO A 616 27.50 -26.31 -7.47
C PRO A 616 27.49 -27.75 -6.92
N GLY A 617 26.43 -28.12 -6.19
CA GLY A 617 26.31 -29.41 -5.51
C GLY A 617 26.77 -29.42 -4.05
N ASP A 618 27.46 -28.37 -3.60
CA ASP A 618 27.75 -28.20 -2.18
C ASP A 618 26.48 -27.88 -1.38
N ARG A 619 26.53 -28.15 -0.07
CA ARG A 619 25.48 -27.79 0.87
C ARG A 619 26.00 -26.73 1.82
N VAL A 620 25.26 -25.65 1.99
CA VAL A 620 25.60 -24.59 2.95
C VAL A 620 24.52 -24.51 4.00
N PHE A 621 24.91 -24.70 5.25
CA PHE A 621 24.04 -24.54 6.40
C PHE A 621 24.19 -23.12 6.91
N ILE A 622 23.08 -22.42 7.10
CA ILE A 622 23.05 -21.05 7.61
C ILE A 622 22.29 -20.98 8.92
N THR A 623 22.77 -20.15 9.85
CA THR A 623 22.06 -19.74 11.07
C THR A 623 22.28 -18.26 11.31
N VAL A 624 21.38 -17.62 12.03
CA VAL A 624 21.52 -16.22 12.43
C VAL A 624 21.65 -16.15 13.95
N ASN A 625 22.55 -15.30 14.42
CA ASN A 625 22.70 -14.94 15.83
C ASN A 625 22.71 -13.41 15.95
N GLY A 626 21.62 -12.85 16.45
CA GLY A 626 21.41 -11.40 16.42
C GLY A 626 21.33 -10.90 14.97
N ASP A 627 22.25 -10.02 14.59
CA ASP A 627 22.39 -9.47 13.24
C ASP A 627 23.46 -10.21 12.41
N ARG A 628 24.13 -11.23 12.97
CA ARG A 628 25.21 -11.94 12.29
C ARG A 628 24.74 -13.26 11.71
N LEU A 629 25.06 -13.49 10.44
CA LEU A 629 24.83 -14.76 9.78
C LEU A 629 26.09 -15.62 9.90
N ASP A 630 25.94 -16.80 10.49
CA ASP A 630 26.93 -17.86 10.48
C ASP A 630 26.61 -18.84 9.36
N ALA A 631 27.64 -19.31 8.66
CA ALA A 631 27.48 -20.28 7.59
C ALA A 631 28.56 -21.36 7.65
N ARG A 632 28.16 -22.60 7.37
CA ARG A 632 29.05 -23.75 7.28
C ARG A 632 28.85 -24.44 5.96
N ARG A 633 29.93 -24.58 5.20
CA ARG A 633 29.94 -25.32 3.94
C ARG A 633 30.23 -26.78 4.22
N LEU A 634 29.42 -27.65 3.63
CA LEU A 634 29.63 -29.08 3.51
C LEU A 634 29.81 -29.40 2.02
N PRO A 635 30.98 -29.89 1.59
CA PRO A 635 31.21 -30.23 0.20
C PRO A 635 30.21 -31.28 -0.31
N GLY A 636 29.81 -31.15 -1.58
CA GLY A 636 29.11 -32.20 -2.30
C GLY A 636 30.04 -33.40 -2.44
N ALA A 637 29.95 -34.36 -1.52
CA ALA A 637 30.72 -35.59 -1.58
C ALA A 637 30.13 -36.51 -2.66
N ASP A 638 30.98 -37.27 -3.34
CA ASP A 638 30.52 -38.42 -4.11
C ASP A 638 30.06 -39.50 -3.13
N LEU A 639 28.75 -39.55 -2.91
CA LEU A 639 28.13 -40.48 -1.97
C LEU A 639 27.71 -41.79 -2.63
N THR A 640 28.14 -42.07 -3.87
CA THR A 640 27.73 -43.28 -4.60
C THR A 640 28.04 -44.57 -3.82
N GLU A 641 29.21 -44.64 -3.17
CA GLU A 641 29.64 -45.77 -2.34
C GLU A 641 29.05 -45.77 -0.92
N HIS A 642 28.33 -44.72 -0.52
CA HIS A 642 27.77 -44.59 0.82
C HIS A 642 26.39 -45.25 0.90
N GLY A 643 26.13 -45.93 2.03
CA GLY A 643 24.84 -46.51 2.32
C GLY A 643 23.72 -45.44 2.41
N PRO A 644 22.45 -45.83 2.20
CA PRO A 644 21.29 -44.93 2.23
C PRO A 644 21.22 -44.05 3.48
N THR A 645 21.47 -44.65 4.65
CA THR A 645 21.48 -43.93 5.93
C THR A 645 22.58 -42.87 6.02
N SER A 646 23.76 -43.16 5.45
CA SER A 646 24.87 -42.19 5.43
C SER A 646 24.56 -41.02 4.49
N LYS A 647 23.87 -41.27 3.38
CA LYS A 647 23.36 -40.22 2.49
C LYS A 647 22.34 -39.32 3.19
N ALA A 648 21.42 -39.91 3.95
CA ALA A 648 20.46 -39.18 4.77
C ALA A 648 21.14 -38.32 5.86
N LEU A 649 22.16 -38.84 6.54
CA LEU A 649 22.94 -38.08 7.53
C LEU A 649 23.70 -36.90 6.88
N HIS A 650 24.26 -37.09 5.68
CA HIS A 650 24.92 -36.01 4.96
C HIS A 650 23.93 -34.88 4.59
N LEU A 651 22.65 -35.20 4.38
CA LEU A 651 21.59 -34.21 4.07
C LEU A 651 21.25 -33.31 5.26
N ILE A 652 21.50 -33.75 6.49
CA ILE A 652 21.29 -32.96 7.72
C ILE A 652 22.58 -32.34 8.27
N GLY A 653 23.69 -32.50 7.55
CA GLY A 653 25.00 -31.93 7.93
C GLY A 653 25.79 -32.78 8.91
N TYR A 654 25.46 -34.07 9.06
CA TYR A 654 26.16 -35.01 9.92
C TYR A 654 27.04 -35.94 9.05
N THR A 655 28.34 -35.97 9.31
CA THR A 655 29.31 -36.70 8.47
C THR A 655 30.01 -37.85 9.19
N ALA A 656 29.73 -38.07 10.48
CA ALA A 656 30.33 -39.18 11.20
C ALA A 656 29.60 -40.50 10.85
N PRO A 657 30.32 -41.63 10.83
CA PRO A 657 29.68 -42.92 10.64
C PRO A 657 28.75 -43.23 11.81
N ALA A 658 27.57 -43.77 11.50
CA ALA A 658 26.58 -44.20 12.48
C ALA A 658 25.88 -45.45 11.96
N SER A 659 25.45 -46.31 12.88
CA SER A 659 24.55 -47.42 12.56
C SER A 659 23.17 -46.91 12.10
N THR A 660 22.34 -47.78 11.56
CA THR A 660 20.99 -47.40 11.11
C THR A 660 20.15 -46.83 12.25
N ASP A 661 20.16 -47.47 13.42
CA ASP A 661 19.37 -47.05 14.57
C ASP A 661 19.85 -45.70 15.12
N GLU A 662 21.17 -45.54 15.28
CA GLU A 662 21.78 -44.27 15.70
C GLU A 662 21.48 -43.13 14.72
N ALA A 663 21.46 -43.41 13.42
CA ALA A 663 21.18 -42.40 12.42
C ALA A 663 19.72 -41.92 12.47
N LEU A 664 18.76 -42.83 12.66
CA LEU A 664 17.35 -42.48 12.82
C LEU A 664 17.16 -41.63 14.08
N GLU A 665 17.81 -42.00 15.19
CA GLU A 665 17.79 -41.22 16.44
C GLU A 665 18.40 -39.82 16.26
N ILE A 666 19.54 -39.74 15.55
CA ILE A 666 20.18 -38.45 15.23
C ILE A 666 19.22 -37.61 14.39
N ILE A 667 18.61 -38.14 13.33
CA ILE A 667 17.70 -37.40 12.47
C ILE A 667 16.48 -36.92 13.26
N ALA A 668 15.86 -37.80 14.07
CA ALA A 668 14.70 -37.47 14.91
C ALA A 668 15.01 -36.32 15.88
N ARG A 669 16.15 -36.36 16.57
CA ARG A 669 16.57 -35.29 17.49
C ARG A 669 16.88 -33.97 16.78
N ARG A 670 17.30 -34.03 15.50
CA ARG A 670 17.66 -32.85 14.71
C ARG A 670 16.45 -32.12 14.13
N ILE A 671 15.27 -32.75 14.09
CA ILE A 671 14.04 -32.14 13.58
C ILE A 671 13.02 -31.79 14.67
N SER A 672 13.30 -32.15 15.93
CA SER A 672 12.42 -31.97 17.09
C SER A 672 13.05 -31.10 18.18
N GLU A 673 12.23 -30.48 19.03
CA GLU A 673 12.68 -29.78 20.23
C GLU A 673 12.74 -30.68 21.47
N ASP A 674 11.99 -31.79 21.47
CA ASP A 674 11.97 -32.76 22.56
C ASP A 674 13.14 -33.75 22.40
N ASP A 675 14.12 -33.66 23.30
CA ASP A 675 15.32 -34.50 23.29
C ASP A 675 15.02 -35.95 23.77
N GLY A 676 13.78 -36.26 24.18
CA GLY A 676 13.41 -37.53 24.85
C GLY A 676 12.46 -38.48 24.11
N ALA A 677 11.95 -38.13 22.92
CA ALA A 677 11.00 -38.99 22.21
C ALA A 677 11.71 -40.07 21.38
N LEU A 678 11.58 -41.34 21.77
CA LEU A 678 11.86 -42.49 20.90
C LEU A 678 10.85 -42.47 19.75
N VAL A 679 11.27 -42.04 18.57
CA VAL A 679 10.44 -41.97 17.37
C VAL A 679 10.59 -43.28 16.60
N ASP A 680 9.49 -44.02 16.47
CA ASP A 680 9.40 -45.20 15.59
C ASP A 680 9.75 -44.82 14.14
N ALA A 681 10.35 -45.74 13.36
CA ALA A 681 10.87 -45.46 12.03
C ALA A 681 9.79 -44.97 11.06
N ASP A 682 8.60 -45.58 11.10
CA ASP A 682 7.45 -45.16 10.29
C ASP A 682 6.94 -43.78 10.72
N HIS A 683 6.93 -43.50 12.02
CA HIS A 683 6.56 -42.18 12.53
C HIS A 683 7.56 -41.10 12.08
N LEU A 684 8.86 -41.41 12.06
CA LEU A 684 9.88 -40.50 11.56
C LEU A 684 9.71 -40.19 10.06
N LEU A 685 9.42 -41.21 9.25
CA LEU A 685 9.15 -41.02 7.82
C LEU A 685 7.91 -40.15 7.59
N ASP A 686 6.85 -40.35 8.36
CA ASP A 686 5.64 -39.52 8.31
C ASP A 686 5.92 -38.06 8.69
N LEU A 687 6.73 -37.83 9.73
CA LEU A 687 7.13 -36.49 10.16
C LEU A 687 7.96 -35.79 9.09
N LEU A 688 8.98 -36.46 8.53
CA LEU A 688 9.80 -35.92 7.45
C LEU A 688 8.96 -35.62 6.19
N THR A 689 8.00 -36.48 5.87
CA THR A 689 7.08 -36.26 4.74
C THR A 689 6.20 -35.04 4.96
N LYS A 690 5.62 -34.87 6.16
CA LYS A 690 4.81 -33.68 6.50
C LYS A 690 5.62 -32.39 6.49
N ARG A 691 6.88 -32.45 6.90
CA ARG A 691 7.83 -31.33 6.84
C ARG A 691 8.25 -30.97 5.41
N GLY A 692 8.13 -31.89 4.46
CA GLY A 692 8.58 -31.73 3.08
C GLY A 692 10.04 -32.13 2.83
N ASP A 693 10.67 -32.84 3.78
CA ASP A 693 12.03 -33.40 3.70
C ASP A 693 12.07 -34.69 2.86
N THR A 694 11.52 -34.60 1.64
CA THR A 694 11.30 -35.75 0.73
C THR A 694 12.57 -36.41 0.22
N ASP A 695 13.67 -35.66 0.15
CA ASP A 695 15.00 -36.13 -0.19
C ASP A 695 15.58 -37.05 0.89
N ILE A 696 15.40 -36.70 2.18
CA ILE A 696 15.79 -37.55 3.30
C ILE A 696 14.93 -38.83 3.30
N VAL A 697 13.63 -38.69 3.09
CA VAL A 697 12.71 -39.84 2.99
C VAL A 697 13.13 -40.78 1.84
N ALA A 698 13.52 -40.24 0.68
CA ALA A 698 13.96 -41.03 -0.46
C ALA A 698 15.21 -41.86 -0.16
N GLU A 699 16.15 -41.32 0.63
CA GLU A 699 17.34 -42.04 1.06
C GLU A 699 17.05 -43.07 2.16
N LEU A 700 16.13 -42.79 3.10
CA LEU A 700 15.84 -43.71 4.22
C LEU A 700 14.90 -44.87 3.85
N ARG A 701 13.98 -44.66 2.89
CA ARG A 701 12.97 -45.65 2.51
C ARG A 701 13.58 -47.00 2.10
N PRO A 702 14.62 -47.08 1.25
CA PRO A 702 15.23 -48.36 0.86
C PRO A 702 15.77 -49.19 2.04
N THR A 703 16.28 -48.53 3.09
CA THR A 703 16.86 -49.22 4.26
C THR A 703 15.79 -49.88 5.13
N LEU A 704 14.63 -49.23 5.28
CA LEU A 704 13.55 -49.68 6.15
C LEU A 704 12.74 -50.82 5.53
N TYR A 705 12.63 -50.85 4.19
CA TYR A 705 12.00 -51.97 3.47
C TYR A 705 12.95 -53.17 3.24
N ALA A 706 14.26 -53.01 3.41
CA ALA A 706 15.23 -54.11 3.33
C ALA A 706 15.39 -54.88 4.66
N ALA A 707 14.84 -54.35 5.76
CA ALA A 707 14.90 -54.94 7.10
C ALA A 707 13.64 -55.76 7.47
N HIS A 708 12.66 -55.88 6.55
CA HIS A 708 11.45 -56.70 6.70
C HIS A 708 11.44 -57.92 5.79
#